data_AF-U6SK97-F1
#
_entry.id   AF-U6SK97-F1
#
_cell.length_a   1.000
_cell.length_b   1.000
_cell.length_c   1.000
_cell.angle_alpha   90.00
_cell.angle_beta   90.00
_cell.angle_gamma   90.00
#
_symmetry.space_group_name_H-M   'P 1'
#
loop_
_entity.id
_entity.type
_entity.pdbx_description
1 polymer ?
#
loop_
_entity_poly.entity_id
_entity_poly.type
_entity_poly.pdbx_seq_one_letter_code
_entity_poly.pdbx_strand_id
1 'polypeptide(L)'
;MTKDIEKSYILRKYDGVKLLKRFLSKIVLVALAASLVMPVEAYSYSGFGTKQSEKKEEIAAGVSLNQEKYLSGTVNRAVQVLDISYNQPSLSLELYHPNPLGARQTTLQQALANTYEGHYVAGAVNAGYIPMNMIVKNNEIIHYGARSEDPNGPVYHRAAFGVNKSGKPMVSEYQGATVSYNGKTLTPDTLNGTRDEGFMVVYTPNAGAATTGTNRWGHEIVVENTGNQIDKLLLGDIFTGTVSKITRFNEPGNSTIPKDGFVLSIQSQHLPSDLAGIKSGDKVTFTIPRNEAWQDAEFMLATGPTLLRNGQVQISMNDRSPFAAYRAPRTAVGVSKDQSKLYFVTIDGRQPGYSDGATLPELANYMKSIGAHDAINLDGGGSTTMVARLPYAQQVTTINRPSDGNLRSIPTTLQIVTTEPPKEFVVKDASLVIDSFDSVNDWSAAAARATASIAASTSPRRVGNGALKLTYDYTAGEAGTAAAYVKAKTPKALKGKPLEIGMWAYGNGEEHWLRGNIIDGKGQRHTINFTAENQFNWSGWRYVRAEIPANLSAPIQLEQVYIAQANASKQSMGTVYFDQLEAIYQSSYTVERFSDVPSSHWAQPAIMKLNDQNVINGFTDGSFRPSEKITREQTAVMIARALNLPLRSQPIAFTDVTSNSYASEAIAAVYDAEIMTGKSTARFAPKDLLTRAEMAVVLQRAFDIQGASSEPFKDVPESHWAYKEIDALKANDISVGTPGVGFAPSSSTSRAELAVFLDRVMNER
;
A
#
# COMPACT_ATOMS: atom_id res chain seq x y z
N MET A 1 -51.87 -59.90 -7.69
CA MET A 1 -51.01 -60.64 -8.66
C MET A 1 -50.24 -59.62 -9.50
N THR A 2 -49.30 -60.15 -10.27
CA THR A 2 -48.38 -59.57 -11.29
C THR A 2 -48.83 -58.40 -12.19
N LYS A 3 -47.79 -57.73 -12.73
CA LYS A 3 -47.62 -56.84 -13.91
C LYS A 3 -48.63 -56.94 -15.09
N ASP A 4 -48.69 -55.91 -15.97
CA ASP A 4 -48.12 -55.94 -17.37
C ASP A 4 -48.43 -54.72 -18.31
N ILE A 5 -47.50 -54.45 -19.27
CA ILE A 5 -47.58 -54.09 -20.73
C ILE A 5 -48.49 -52.92 -21.26
N GLU A 6 -48.20 -52.09 -22.31
CA GLU A 6 -47.01 -51.49 -23.00
C GLU A 6 -47.42 -50.44 -24.11
N LYS A 7 -46.46 -49.60 -24.61
CA LYS A 7 -46.19 -48.99 -25.97
C LYS A 7 -47.30 -48.64 -27.02
N SER A 8 -47.11 -47.77 -28.04
CA SER A 8 -46.27 -46.57 -28.35
C SER A 8 -46.60 -46.03 -29.80
N TYR A 9 -46.40 -44.74 -30.14
CA TYR A 9 -46.56 -44.20 -31.53
C TYR A 9 -45.70 -42.95 -31.86
N ILE A 10 -45.43 -42.63 -33.14
CA ILE A 10 -44.25 -41.82 -33.57
C ILE A 10 -44.39 -40.96 -34.89
N LEU A 11 -43.92 -39.69 -34.82
CA LEU A 11 -43.28 -38.76 -35.82
C LEU A 11 -43.85 -38.30 -37.21
N ARG A 12 -44.08 -36.96 -37.29
CA ARG A 12 -43.55 -35.91 -38.25
C ARG A 12 -43.86 -35.83 -39.77
N LYS A 13 -44.44 -34.67 -40.18
CA LYS A 13 -44.09 -33.70 -41.30
C LYS A 13 -45.25 -32.66 -41.44
N TYR A 14 -45.21 -31.45 -42.02
CA TYR A 14 -44.25 -30.43 -42.57
C TYR A 14 -44.84 -29.04 -42.15
N ASP A 15 -44.16 -27.90 -41.91
CA ASP A 15 -43.20 -27.03 -42.63
C ASP A 15 -43.82 -25.96 -43.58
N GLY A 16 -43.36 -24.70 -43.51
CA GLY A 16 -43.71 -23.58 -44.42
C GLY A 16 -44.05 -22.19 -43.79
N VAL A 17 -43.52 -21.11 -44.40
CA VAL A 17 -43.87 -19.66 -44.27
C VAL A 17 -43.73 -19.01 -42.86
N LYS A 18 -42.86 -18.03 -42.55
CA LYS A 18 -42.13 -16.96 -43.29
C LYS A 18 -42.85 -15.60 -43.47
N LEU A 19 -43.51 -15.10 -42.42
CA LEU A 19 -43.80 -13.68 -42.08
C LEU A 19 -43.87 -13.62 -40.54
N LEU A 20 -43.49 -12.58 -39.79
CA LEU A 20 -43.36 -11.14 -40.08
C LEU A 20 -42.18 -10.52 -39.27
N LYS A 21 -41.04 -10.21 -39.90
CA LYS A 21 -39.98 -9.35 -39.30
C LYS A 21 -40.20 -7.89 -39.72
N ARG A 22 -40.85 -7.07 -38.87
CA ARG A 22 -40.69 -5.60 -38.69
C ARG A 22 -41.97 -4.96 -38.12
N PHE A 23 -41.92 -4.58 -36.84
CA PHE A 23 -42.50 -3.38 -36.20
C PHE A 23 -42.09 -3.50 -34.71
N LEU A 24 -40.94 -2.95 -34.33
CA LEU A 24 -40.82 -1.63 -33.66
C LEU A 24 -41.68 -1.61 -32.37
N SER A 25 -41.13 -1.97 -31.20
CA SER A 25 -40.16 -1.23 -30.35
C SER A 25 -40.81 -0.19 -29.44
N LYS A 26 -40.27 -0.05 -28.21
CA LYS A 26 -40.77 0.75 -27.06
C LYS A 26 -41.94 0.13 -26.28
N ILE A 27 -41.61 -0.57 -25.20
CA ILE A 27 -41.85 -0.14 -23.80
C ILE A 27 -40.90 -0.97 -22.90
N VAL A 28 -40.62 -0.49 -21.68
CA VAL A 28 -39.40 -0.84 -20.91
C VAL A 28 -39.71 -0.91 -19.40
N LEU A 29 -38.89 -1.69 -18.67
CA LEU A 29 -38.61 -1.69 -17.21
C LEU A 29 -39.48 -2.57 -16.26
N VAL A 30 -38.76 -3.32 -15.38
CA VAL A 30 -39.13 -3.97 -14.07
C VAL A 30 -40.35 -4.94 -14.07
N ALA A 31 -40.32 -6.15 -13.50
CA ALA A 31 -39.65 -6.60 -12.27
C ALA A 31 -39.39 -8.13 -12.21
N LEU A 32 -38.70 -8.55 -11.13
CA LEU A 32 -38.65 -9.91 -10.56
C LEU A 32 -38.11 -11.05 -11.45
N ALA A 33 -36.83 -11.37 -11.27
CA ALA A 33 -36.26 -12.69 -11.58
C ALA A 33 -35.32 -13.12 -10.44
N ALA A 34 -35.87 -13.79 -9.42
CA ALA A 34 -35.09 -14.26 -8.28
C ALA A 34 -34.55 -15.68 -8.51
N SER A 35 -33.26 -15.87 -8.25
CA SER A 35 -32.62 -17.15 -7.86
C SER A 35 -33.09 -18.43 -8.57
N LEU A 36 -32.52 -18.71 -9.75
CA LEU A 36 -32.25 -20.08 -10.18
C LEU A 36 -30.74 -20.21 -10.44
N VAL A 37 -30.03 -20.79 -9.47
CA VAL A 37 -28.58 -21.01 -9.55
C VAL A 37 -28.33 -22.16 -10.52
N MET A 38 -27.82 -21.85 -11.71
CA MET A 38 -27.19 -22.86 -12.57
C MET A 38 -25.79 -23.18 -12.04
N PRO A 39 -25.26 -24.40 -12.24
CA PRO A 39 -23.90 -24.72 -11.84
C PRO A 39 -22.90 -23.80 -12.54
N VAL A 40 -21.92 -23.30 -11.78
CA VAL A 40 -20.72 -22.73 -12.41
C VAL A 40 -19.94 -23.91 -13.00
N GLU A 41 -19.87 -23.98 -14.33
CA GLU A 41 -18.97 -24.92 -14.99
C GLU A 41 -17.53 -24.57 -14.61
N ALA A 42 -16.91 -25.41 -13.78
CA ALA A 42 -15.55 -25.21 -13.32
C ALA A 42 -14.58 -25.41 -14.49
N TYR A 43 -14.13 -24.31 -15.10
CA TYR A 43 -13.06 -24.31 -16.09
C TYR A 43 -11.78 -24.93 -15.49
N SER A 44 -11.58 -26.21 -15.76
CA SER A 44 -10.46 -27.00 -15.25
C SER A 44 -9.17 -26.61 -15.95
N TYR A 45 -8.40 -25.71 -15.35
CA TYR A 45 -7.07 -25.37 -15.87
C TYR A 45 -6.09 -26.51 -15.62
N SER A 46 -5.64 -27.13 -16.72
CA SER A 46 -4.82 -28.35 -16.75
C SER A 46 -3.41 -28.24 -16.13
N GLY A 47 -3.04 -27.08 -15.56
CA GLY A 47 -1.82 -26.87 -14.80
C GLY A 47 -1.98 -26.84 -13.27
N PHE A 48 -3.11 -26.34 -12.75
CA PHE A 48 -3.35 -26.18 -11.29
C PHE A 48 -4.59 -26.89 -10.76
N GLY A 49 -5.40 -27.51 -11.62
CA GLY A 49 -6.60 -28.24 -11.18
C GLY A 49 -7.74 -27.30 -10.78
N THR A 50 -8.38 -27.56 -9.65
CA THR A 50 -9.65 -26.92 -9.26
C THR A 50 -9.40 -25.70 -8.37
N LYS A 51 -9.82 -24.51 -8.85
CA LYS A 51 -9.89 -23.27 -8.06
C LYS A 51 -10.81 -23.50 -6.85
N GLN A 52 -10.27 -23.35 -5.64
CA GLN A 52 -10.96 -23.52 -4.35
C GLN A 52 -11.59 -22.21 -3.86
N SER A 53 -10.91 -21.09 -4.09
CA SER A 53 -11.37 -19.75 -3.69
C SER A 53 -10.73 -18.67 -4.55
N GLU A 54 -11.44 -17.57 -4.73
CA GLU A 54 -10.93 -16.33 -5.33
C GLU A 54 -11.48 -15.14 -4.55
N LYS A 55 -10.64 -14.13 -4.32
CA LYS A 55 -11.02 -12.81 -3.80
C LYS A 55 -10.41 -11.75 -4.71
N LYS A 56 -11.24 -10.90 -5.30
CA LYS A 56 -10.83 -9.76 -6.14
C LYS A 56 -11.21 -8.44 -5.46
N GLU A 57 -10.27 -7.50 -5.37
CA GLU A 57 -10.43 -6.21 -4.68
C GLU A 57 -9.68 -5.12 -5.48
N GLU A 58 -10.35 -4.02 -5.87
CA GLU A 58 -9.72 -2.94 -6.65
C GLU A 58 -9.01 -1.94 -5.73
N ILE A 59 -7.69 -1.87 -5.86
CA ILE A 59 -6.80 -1.18 -4.91
C ILE A 59 -6.43 0.25 -5.33
N ALA A 60 -6.36 0.52 -6.64
CA ALA A 60 -6.24 1.83 -7.27
C ALA A 60 -6.99 1.78 -8.62
N ALA A 61 -7.30 2.91 -9.28
CA ALA A 61 -8.09 2.86 -10.52
C ALA A 61 -7.43 1.96 -11.58
N GLY A 62 -8.15 0.94 -12.04
CA GLY A 62 -7.63 -0.01 -13.04
C GLY A 62 -6.60 -1.02 -12.51
N VAL A 63 -6.28 -1.02 -11.20
CA VAL A 63 -5.39 -2.01 -10.56
C VAL A 63 -6.23 -2.88 -9.62
N SER A 64 -6.40 -4.15 -9.98
CA SER A 64 -7.09 -5.15 -9.14
C SER A 64 -6.10 -6.14 -8.54
N LEU A 65 -6.23 -6.39 -7.23
CA LEU A 65 -5.59 -7.53 -6.57
C LEU A 65 -6.55 -8.72 -6.58
N ASN A 66 -6.10 -9.85 -7.14
CA ASN A 66 -6.77 -11.14 -7.06
C ASN A 66 -5.93 -12.06 -6.15
N GLN A 67 -6.56 -12.68 -5.15
CA GLN A 67 -5.95 -13.72 -4.32
C GLN A 67 -6.71 -15.03 -4.57
N GLU A 68 -6.02 -16.06 -5.05
CA GLU A 68 -6.60 -17.33 -5.50
C GLU A 68 -5.99 -18.52 -4.75
N LYS A 69 -6.79 -19.58 -4.56
CA LYS A 69 -6.31 -20.88 -4.11
C LYS A 69 -6.73 -21.99 -5.06
N TYR A 70 -5.85 -22.95 -5.33
CA TYR A 70 -6.13 -24.13 -6.16
C TYR A 70 -5.70 -25.43 -5.48
N LEU A 71 -6.35 -26.54 -5.87
CA LEU A 71 -6.02 -27.89 -5.45
C LEU A 71 -5.97 -28.84 -6.67
N SER A 72 -4.90 -29.63 -6.77
CA SER A 72 -4.72 -30.67 -7.78
C SER A 72 -4.22 -31.97 -7.12
N GLY A 73 -5.15 -32.86 -6.77
CA GLY A 73 -4.83 -34.04 -5.95
C GLY A 73 -4.46 -33.61 -4.52
N THR A 74 -3.21 -33.84 -4.11
CA THR A 74 -2.66 -33.35 -2.83
C THR A 74 -1.96 -31.99 -2.94
N VAL A 75 -1.79 -31.47 -4.17
CA VAL A 75 -0.94 -30.32 -4.49
C VAL A 75 -1.73 -29.02 -4.34
N ASN A 76 -1.30 -28.14 -3.44
CA ASN A 76 -1.98 -26.89 -3.08
C ASN A 76 -1.26 -25.68 -3.68
N ARG A 77 -2.02 -24.65 -4.09
CA ARG A 77 -1.47 -23.39 -4.59
C ARG A 77 -2.15 -22.22 -3.90
N ALA A 78 -1.37 -21.30 -3.34
CA ALA A 78 -1.78 -19.93 -3.08
C ALA A 78 -1.13 -19.02 -4.13
N VAL A 79 -1.95 -18.28 -4.86
CA VAL A 79 -1.54 -17.43 -5.99
C VAL A 79 -2.05 -16.02 -5.76
N GLN A 80 -1.24 -15.02 -6.08
CA GLN A 80 -1.61 -13.61 -6.00
C GLN A 80 -1.32 -12.94 -7.34
N VAL A 81 -2.26 -12.15 -7.83
CA VAL A 81 -2.17 -11.47 -9.14
C VAL A 81 -2.53 -10.00 -8.99
N LEU A 82 -1.70 -9.11 -9.52
CA LEU A 82 -2.11 -7.75 -9.85
C LEU A 82 -2.52 -7.73 -11.33
N ASP A 83 -3.82 -7.62 -11.55
CA ASP A 83 -4.48 -7.45 -12.85
C ASP A 83 -4.57 -5.93 -13.12
N ILE A 84 -3.64 -5.43 -13.93
CA ILE A 84 -3.37 -4.00 -14.13
C ILE A 84 -3.81 -3.60 -15.53
N SER A 85 -4.72 -2.64 -15.62
CA SER A 85 -5.11 -1.97 -16.86
C SER A 85 -4.17 -0.79 -17.09
N TYR A 86 -3.08 -1.01 -17.82
CA TYR A 86 -1.91 -0.13 -17.84
C TYR A 86 -2.10 1.16 -18.65
N ASN A 87 -3.08 1.22 -19.55
CA ASN A 87 -3.40 2.41 -20.36
C ASN A 87 -4.02 3.59 -19.58
N GLN A 88 -3.80 3.71 -18.26
CA GLN A 88 -4.36 4.77 -17.42
C GLN A 88 -3.34 5.91 -17.23
N PRO A 89 -3.70 7.18 -17.46
CA PRO A 89 -2.79 8.32 -17.24
C PRO A 89 -2.32 8.50 -15.79
N SER A 90 -2.99 7.88 -14.82
CA SER A 90 -2.61 7.91 -13.40
C SER A 90 -1.69 6.76 -12.98
N LEU A 91 -1.15 5.94 -13.90
CA LEU A 91 -0.28 4.79 -13.60
C LEU A 91 1.10 4.87 -14.30
N SER A 92 2.16 4.52 -13.58
CA SER A 92 3.52 4.28 -14.11
C SER A 92 4.03 2.89 -13.71
N LEU A 93 4.87 2.29 -14.57
CA LEU A 93 5.56 1.02 -14.31
C LEU A 93 7.04 1.33 -14.11
N GLU A 94 7.59 0.95 -12.96
CA GLU A 94 8.94 1.35 -12.55
C GLU A 94 9.82 0.15 -12.17
N LEU A 95 11.10 0.21 -12.58
CA LEU A 95 12.16 -0.65 -12.09
C LEU A 95 12.94 0.07 -10.97
N TYR A 96 12.60 -0.25 -9.73
CA TYR A 96 13.29 0.29 -8.57
C TYR A 96 14.51 -0.56 -8.19
N HIS A 97 15.55 0.11 -7.70
CA HIS A 97 16.70 -0.50 -7.02
C HIS A 97 17.13 0.42 -5.87
N PRO A 98 17.68 -0.10 -4.76
CA PRO A 98 18.33 0.73 -3.74
C PRO A 98 19.54 1.50 -4.29
N ASN A 99 19.99 2.49 -3.52
CA ASN A 99 21.20 3.27 -3.77
C ASN A 99 22.20 3.01 -2.61
N PRO A 100 23.48 2.65 -2.84
CA PRO A 100 24.12 2.41 -4.14
C PRO A 100 23.55 1.19 -4.89
N LEU A 101 23.73 1.19 -6.21
CA LEU A 101 23.31 0.08 -7.09
C LEU A 101 23.94 -1.24 -6.61
N GLY A 102 23.12 -2.29 -6.49
CA GLY A 102 23.52 -3.59 -5.94
C GLY A 102 23.32 -3.75 -4.43
N ALA A 103 23.05 -2.67 -3.68
CA ALA A 103 22.53 -2.78 -2.32
C ALA A 103 21.15 -3.46 -2.31
N ARG A 104 20.78 -4.09 -1.19
CA ARG A 104 19.60 -4.96 -1.10
C ARG A 104 18.66 -4.56 0.04
N GLN A 105 17.38 -4.56 -0.27
CA GLN A 105 16.27 -4.26 0.65
C GLN A 105 15.10 -5.20 0.33
N THR A 106 14.19 -5.45 1.26
CA THR A 106 13.00 -6.27 0.97
C THR A 106 12.07 -5.57 -0.01
N THR A 107 11.22 -6.32 -0.73
CA THR A 107 10.20 -5.73 -1.64
C THR A 107 9.33 -4.69 -0.93
N LEU A 108 8.98 -4.95 0.33
CA LEU A 108 8.23 -4.00 1.17
C LEU A 108 9.02 -2.72 1.46
N GLN A 109 10.29 -2.83 1.84
CA GLN A 109 11.15 -1.67 2.06
C GLN A 109 11.33 -0.82 0.79
N GLN A 110 11.52 -1.46 -0.37
CA GLN A 110 11.67 -0.74 -1.65
C GLN A 110 10.38 -0.04 -2.09
N ALA A 111 9.22 -0.65 -1.88
CA ALA A 111 7.93 -0.05 -2.21
C ALA A 111 7.56 1.09 -1.23
N LEU A 112 7.90 0.96 0.05
CA LEU A 112 7.75 2.05 1.03
C LEU A 112 8.71 3.22 0.73
N ALA A 113 9.96 2.94 0.36
CA ALA A 113 10.95 3.96 0.00
C ALA A 113 10.63 4.69 -1.32
N ASN A 114 9.83 4.06 -2.20
CA ASN A 114 9.31 4.66 -3.44
C ASN A 114 7.86 5.13 -3.29
N THR A 115 7.37 5.42 -2.08
CA THR A 115 6.03 5.97 -1.83
C THR A 115 6.13 7.33 -1.15
N TYR A 116 5.68 8.38 -1.83
CA TYR A 116 5.65 9.77 -1.35
C TYR A 116 4.44 10.52 -1.94
N GLU A 117 4.28 11.80 -1.61
CA GLU A 117 3.13 12.59 -2.06
C GLU A 117 3.11 12.72 -3.59
N GLY A 118 1.94 12.44 -4.21
CA GLY A 118 1.79 12.39 -5.66
C GLY A 118 2.42 11.18 -6.36
N HIS A 119 3.09 10.27 -5.64
CA HIS A 119 3.81 9.12 -6.20
C HIS A 119 3.68 7.92 -5.26
N TYR A 120 2.62 7.13 -5.41
CA TYR A 120 2.28 6.07 -4.47
C TYR A 120 2.37 4.68 -5.12
N VAL A 121 3.10 3.75 -4.50
CA VAL A 121 3.09 2.36 -4.98
C VAL A 121 1.72 1.73 -4.71
N ALA A 122 0.98 1.41 -5.77
CA ALA A 122 -0.26 0.63 -5.67
C ALA A 122 0.07 -0.85 -5.41
N GLY A 123 1.13 -1.37 -6.03
CA GLY A 123 1.70 -2.67 -5.69
C GLY A 123 3.07 -2.93 -6.34
N ALA A 124 3.79 -3.93 -5.84
CA ALA A 124 5.11 -4.29 -6.36
C ALA A 124 5.43 -5.78 -6.15
N VAL A 125 6.35 -6.29 -6.98
CA VAL A 125 6.93 -7.63 -6.85
C VAL A 125 8.47 -7.57 -6.88
N ASN A 126 9.12 -8.58 -6.29
CA ASN A 126 10.56 -8.79 -6.52
C ASN A 126 10.84 -9.08 -8.01
N ALA A 127 12.01 -8.69 -8.50
CA ALA A 127 12.28 -8.73 -9.94
C ALA A 127 13.57 -9.50 -10.30
N GLY A 128 14.70 -8.81 -10.35
CA GLY A 128 15.98 -9.33 -10.84
C GLY A 128 16.67 -10.28 -9.87
N TYR A 129 17.44 -11.20 -10.46
CA TYR A 129 18.21 -12.24 -9.77
C TYR A 129 19.33 -11.71 -8.87
N ILE A 130 19.87 -12.63 -8.06
CA ILE A 130 21.11 -12.48 -7.30
C ILE A 130 22.09 -13.56 -7.80
N PRO A 131 23.25 -13.21 -8.40
CA PRO A 131 23.69 -11.86 -8.77
C PRO A 131 22.77 -11.22 -9.83
N MET A 132 22.88 -9.90 -9.97
CA MET A 132 22.08 -9.13 -10.93
C MET A 132 22.53 -9.40 -12.37
N ASN A 133 21.59 -9.42 -13.30
CA ASN A 133 21.86 -9.42 -14.74
C ASN A 133 21.94 -7.98 -15.27
N MET A 134 21.91 -7.81 -16.60
CA MET A 134 21.86 -6.49 -17.23
C MET A 134 20.65 -5.66 -16.78
N ILE A 135 20.89 -4.39 -16.48
CA ILE A 135 19.88 -3.36 -16.26
C ILE A 135 20.21 -2.17 -17.15
N VAL A 136 19.24 -1.75 -17.94
CA VAL A 136 19.25 -0.49 -18.68
C VAL A 136 18.23 0.46 -18.05
N LYS A 137 18.57 1.74 -17.95
CA LYS A 137 17.64 2.83 -17.69
C LYS A 137 17.93 3.98 -18.66
N ASN A 138 16.90 4.55 -19.28
CA ASN A 138 17.04 5.66 -20.24
C ASN A 138 18.13 5.41 -21.30
N ASN A 139 18.07 4.25 -21.96
CA ASN A 139 19.08 3.71 -22.90
C ASN A 139 20.49 3.40 -22.35
N GLU A 140 20.82 3.76 -21.09
CA GLU A 140 22.13 3.55 -20.46
C GLU A 140 22.21 2.22 -19.70
N ILE A 141 23.23 1.42 -19.98
CA ILE A 141 23.57 0.21 -19.22
C ILE A 141 24.17 0.62 -17.87
N ILE A 142 23.32 0.70 -16.84
CA ILE A 142 23.77 0.96 -15.46
C ILE A 142 24.33 -0.30 -14.78
N HIS A 143 24.02 -1.49 -15.29
CA HIS A 143 24.62 -2.75 -14.88
C HIS A 143 24.62 -3.74 -16.04
N TYR A 144 25.69 -4.52 -16.24
CA TYR A 144 25.75 -5.54 -17.31
C TYR A 144 25.52 -6.98 -16.80
N GLY A 145 25.95 -7.28 -15.57
CA GLY A 145 25.92 -8.64 -15.02
C GLY A 145 26.95 -9.57 -15.68
N ALA A 146 26.73 -10.88 -15.55
CA ALA A 146 27.51 -11.91 -16.22
C ALA A 146 26.58 -12.86 -17.00
N ARG A 147 27.09 -13.47 -18.08
CA ARG A 147 26.38 -14.55 -18.78
C ARG A 147 26.32 -15.81 -17.91
N SER A 148 25.17 -16.48 -17.87
CA SER A 148 25.09 -17.84 -17.31
C SER A 148 25.65 -18.86 -18.30
N GLU A 149 26.55 -19.72 -17.84
CA GLU A 149 27.19 -20.77 -18.65
C GLU A 149 26.34 -22.04 -18.78
N ASP A 150 25.52 -22.35 -17.77
CA ASP A 150 24.65 -23.55 -17.77
C ASP A 150 23.53 -23.40 -18.82
N PRO A 151 23.45 -24.26 -19.85
CA PRO A 151 22.35 -24.24 -20.82
C PRO A 151 20.98 -24.59 -20.22
N ASN A 152 20.94 -25.02 -18.96
CA ASN A 152 19.73 -25.24 -18.16
C ASN A 152 19.48 -24.12 -17.14
N GLY A 153 20.26 -23.04 -17.17
CA GLY A 153 20.10 -21.88 -16.30
C GLY A 153 18.98 -20.93 -16.80
N PRO A 154 18.25 -20.26 -15.91
CA PRO A 154 17.09 -19.42 -16.28
C PRO A 154 17.43 -18.22 -17.17
N VAL A 155 18.70 -17.78 -17.18
CA VAL A 155 19.18 -16.59 -17.91
C VAL A 155 20.27 -16.91 -18.93
N TYR A 156 20.37 -18.18 -19.36
CA TYR A 156 21.27 -18.60 -20.45
C TYR A 156 20.84 -17.99 -21.78
N HIS A 157 19.53 -18.07 -22.08
CA HIS A 157 18.92 -17.33 -23.17
C HIS A 157 18.69 -15.88 -22.73
N ARG A 158 19.21 -14.94 -23.53
CA ARG A 158 19.19 -13.50 -23.24
C ARG A 158 17.79 -12.90 -23.47
N ALA A 159 16.93 -12.99 -22.47
CA ALA A 159 15.59 -12.41 -22.45
C ALA A 159 15.46 -11.31 -21.38
N ALA A 160 14.56 -10.37 -21.61
CA ALA A 160 14.31 -9.26 -20.69
C ALA A 160 12.84 -8.82 -20.68
N PHE A 161 12.47 -8.14 -19.61
CA PHE A 161 11.22 -7.37 -19.51
C PHE A 161 11.55 -5.89 -19.26
N GLY A 162 10.72 -4.99 -19.79
CA GLY A 162 10.91 -3.56 -19.63
C GLY A 162 9.90 -2.73 -20.40
N VAL A 163 10.16 -1.42 -20.46
CA VAL A 163 9.30 -0.43 -21.11
C VAL A 163 10.11 0.29 -22.19
N ASN A 164 9.58 0.35 -23.42
CA ASN A 164 10.21 1.09 -24.51
C ASN A 164 9.89 2.59 -24.46
N LYS A 165 10.58 3.38 -25.28
CA LYS A 165 10.37 4.83 -25.50
C LYS A 165 8.96 5.30 -25.88
N SER A 166 8.01 4.38 -26.03
CA SER A 166 6.60 4.67 -26.32
C SER A 166 5.70 4.41 -25.09
N GLY A 167 6.28 4.29 -23.89
CA GLY A 167 5.56 3.93 -22.68
C GLY A 167 4.88 2.56 -22.75
N LYS A 168 5.42 1.60 -23.54
CA LYS A 168 4.79 0.27 -23.68
C LYS A 168 5.63 -0.86 -23.06
N PRO A 169 5.01 -1.74 -22.26
CA PRO A 169 5.70 -2.87 -21.63
C PRO A 169 5.87 -4.02 -22.63
N MET A 170 6.98 -4.74 -22.53
CA MET A 170 7.19 -5.96 -23.33
C MET A 170 8.06 -6.99 -22.64
N VAL A 171 7.97 -8.22 -23.15
CA VAL A 171 9.04 -9.22 -23.06
C VAL A 171 9.71 -9.34 -24.42
N SER A 172 11.04 -9.31 -24.46
CA SER A 172 11.80 -9.51 -25.70
C SER A 172 13.21 -10.05 -25.44
N GLU A 173 13.85 -10.54 -26.49
CA GLU A 173 15.25 -10.98 -26.45
C GLU A 173 16.20 -9.77 -26.53
N TYR A 174 17.44 -9.93 -26.07
CA TYR A 174 18.49 -8.94 -26.21
C TYR A 174 19.82 -9.59 -26.61
N GLN A 175 20.72 -8.80 -27.17
CA GLN A 175 22.08 -9.23 -27.49
C GLN A 175 23.03 -8.62 -26.46
N GLY A 176 23.99 -9.41 -25.97
CA GLY A 176 25.10 -8.88 -25.17
C GLY A 176 26.17 -8.30 -26.08
N ALA A 177 27.07 -7.50 -25.49
CA ALA A 177 28.15 -6.85 -26.21
C ALA A 177 29.08 -7.85 -26.93
N THR A 178 29.77 -7.37 -27.95
CA THR A 178 30.71 -8.15 -28.77
C THR A 178 32.01 -7.39 -28.99
N VAL A 179 33.09 -8.11 -29.30
CA VAL A 179 34.37 -7.54 -29.72
C VAL A 179 34.78 -8.15 -31.04
N SER A 180 35.12 -7.32 -32.02
CA SER A 180 35.48 -7.75 -33.38
C SER A 180 36.90 -7.37 -33.75
N TYR A 181 37.62 -8.31 -34.37
CA TYR A 181 39.00 -8.18 -34.85
C TYR A 181 39.18 -9.02 -36.11
N ASN A 182 39.78 -8.46 -37.17
CA ASN A 182 39.99 -9.11 -38.47
C ASN A 182 38.76 -9.88 -39.03
N GLY A 183 37.57 -9.30 -38.90
CA GLY A 183 36.30 -9.89 -39.36
C GLY A 183 35.75 -11.02 -38.48
N LYS A 184 36.49 -11.46 -37.47
CA LYS A 184 36.04 -12.40 -36.44
C LYS A 184 35.35 -11.64 -35.31
N THR A 185 34.41 -12.29 -34.63
CA THR A 185 33.62 -11.69 -33.53
C THR A 185 33.63 -12.61 -32.30
N LEU A 186 33.98 -12.05 -31.15
CA LEU A 186 34.02 -12.68 -29.84
C LEU A 186 32.92 -12.07 -28.95
N THR A 187 32.47 -12.80 -27.93
CA THR A 187 31.47 -12.32 -26.95
C THR A 187 32.11 -12.28 -25.56
N PRO A 188 32.28 -11.09 -24.94
CA PRO A 188 32.65 -10.98 -23.54
C PRO A 188 31.57 -11.54 -22.61
N ASP A 189 32.01 -12.18 -21.53
CA ASP A 189 31.15 -12.82 -20.53
C ASP A 189 30.58 -11.80 -19.55
N THR A 190 31.34 -10.73 -19.28
CA THR A 190 30.91 -9.56 -18.50
C THR A 190 31.62 -8.27 -18.98
N LEU A 191 31.06 -7.11 -18.61
CA LEU A 191 31.68 -5.78 -18.77
C LEU A 191 31.96 -5.21 -17.38
N ASN A 192 33.15 -4.64 -17.18
CA ASN A 192 33.59 -4.04 -15.91
C ASN A 192 33.56 -4.97 -14.67
N GLY A 193 33.30 -6.27 -14.85
CA GLY A 193 33.16 -7.26 -13.77
C GLY A 193 34.46 -7.97 -13.37
N THR A 194 34.32 -9.06 -12.61
CA THR A 194 35.44 -9.94 -12.22
C THR A 194 35.97 -10.72 -13.42
N ARG A 195 37.30 -10.87 -13.53
CA ARG A 195 37.95 -11.72 -14.53
C ARG A 195 38.28 -13.10 -13.93
N ASP A 196 37.26 -13.93 -13.79
CA ASP A 196 37.35 -15.31 -13.31
C ASP A 196 38.02 -16.24 -14.36
N GLU A 197 38.28 -17.50 -14.01
CA GLU A 197 38.99 -18.44 -14.90
C GLU A 197 38.22 -18.70 -16.21
N GLY A 198 38.91 -18.59 -17.35
CA GLY A 198 38.31 -18.69 -18.68
C GLY A 198 37.68 -17.40 -19.21
N PHE A 199 37.28 -16.45 -18.33
CA PHE A 199 36.45 -15.32 -18.73
C PHE A 199 37.15 -14.30 -19.64
N MET A 200 36.36 -13.74 -20.56
CA MET A 200 36.65 -12.55 -21.34
C MET A 200 35.88 -11.34 -20.78
N VAL A 201 36.62 -10.34 -20.31
CA VAL A 201 36.06 -9.09 -19.74
C VAL A 201 36.51 -7.90 -20.57
N VAL A 202 35.60 -6.96 -20.83
CA VAL A 202 35.97 -5.63 -21.34
C VAL A 202 35.85 -4.63 -20.19
N TYR A 203 36.94 -3.93 -19.91
CA TYR A 203 37.00 -2.84 -18.92
C TYR A 203 36.96 -1.48 -19.61
N THR A 204 36.15 -0.58 -19.07
CA THR A 204 35.84 0.76 -19.62
C THR A 204 35.83 1.81 -18.50
N PRO A 205 36.06 3.10 -18.79
CA PRO A 205 35.96 4.19 -17.81
C PRO A 205 34.64 4.24 -17.03
N ASN A 206 33.54 3.75 -17.63
CA ASN A 206 32.25 3.53 -16.98
C ASN A 206 32.30 2.69 -15.69
N ALA A 207 33.36 1.89 -15.48
CA ALA A 207 33.61 1.20 -14.22
C ALA A 207 33.91 2.14 -13.03
N GLY A 208 34.29 3.40 -13.28
CA GLY A 208 34.85 4.31 -12.28
C GLY A 208 36.27 3.95 -11.79
N ALA A 209 36.78 2.77 -12.13
CA ALA A 209 38.12 2.32 -11.83
C ALA A 209 39.16 2.88 -12.81
N ALA A 210 40.38 3.16 -12.32
CA ALA A 210 41.49 3.65 -13.15
C ALA A 210 42.29 2.53 -13.84
N THR A 211 42.21 1.30 -13.33
CA THR A 211 42.93 0.12 -13.84
C THR A 211 42.02 -1.11 -13.79
N THR A 212 42.34 -2.18 -14.52
CA THR A 212 41.49 -3.38 -14.63
C THR A 212 41.39 -4.22 -13.34
N GLY A 213 42.28 -4.02 -12.36
CA GLY A 213 42.33 -4.77 -11.10
C GLY A 213 42.85 -6.21 -11.24
N THR A 214 43.32 -6.61 -12.42
CA THR A 214 43.54 -8.03 -12.75
C THR A 214 44.90 -8.60 -12.31
N ASN A 215 44.95 -9.93 -12.17
CA ASN A 215 46.16 -10.68 -11.87
C ASN A 215 46.97 -11.03 -13.14
N ARG A 216 48.15 -11.66 -12.96
CA ARG A 216 49.07 -12.04 -14.05
C ARG A 216 48.63 -13.25 -14.90
N TRP A 217 47.54 -13.92 -14.57
CA TRP A 217 47.19 -15.23 -15.16
C TRP A 217 46.31 -15.15 -16.41
N GLY A 218 46.45 -14.07 -17.18
CA GLY A 218 45.70 -13.82 -18.41
C GLY A 218 46.40 -12.80 -19.30
N HIS A 219 45.81 -12.53 -20.46
CA HIS A 219 46.29 -11.52 -21.42
C HIS A 219 45.44 -10.26 -21.31
N GLU A 220 46.02 -9.09 -21.57
CA GLU A 220 45.29 -7.81 -21.63
C GLU A 220 45.67 -7.03 -22.90
N ILE A 221 44.69 -6.62 -23.68
CA ILE A 221 44.83 -5.87 -24.92
C ILE A 221 44.24 -4.48 -24.67
N VAL A 222 45.09 -3.46 -24.58
CA VAL A 222 44.70 -2.07 -24.36
C VAL A 222 44.40 -1.43 -25.71
N VAL A 223 43.21 -0.84 -25.83
CA VAL A 223 42.68 -0.24 -27.07
C VAL A 223 42.35 1.22 -26.80
N GLU A 224 42.98 2.11 -27.55
CA GLU A 224 42.93 3.58 -27.39
C GLU A 224 42.42 4.25 -28.69
N ASN A 225 42.24 5.56 -28.69
CA ASN A 225 41.88 6.35 -29.87
C ASN A 225 40.57 5.86 -30.53
N THR A 226 39.53 5.57 -29.73
CA THR A 226 38.20 5.19 -30.26
C THR A 226 37.39 6.37 -30.79
N GLY A 227 37.85 7.60 -30.54
CA GLY A 227 37.23 8.85 -30.98
C GLY A 227 36.19 9.44 -30.02
N ASN A 228 35.70 8.65 -29.06
CA ASN A 228 34.72 9.06 -28.05
C ASN A 228 35.23 8.74 -26.63
N GLN A 229 34.64 9.37 -25.61
CA GLN A 229 34.81 8.91 -24.23
C GLN A 229 33.86 7.74 -23.95
N ILE A 230 34.25 6.87 -23.02
CA ILE A 230 33.54 5.62 -22.68
C ILE A 230 33.22 5.58 -21.16
N ASP A 231 32.77 6.72 -20.63
CA ASP A 231 32.30 6.91 -19.25
C ASP A 231 30.84 6.47 -19.06
N LYS A 232 30.05 6.46 -20.14
CA LYS A 232 28.72 5.85 -20.25
C LYS A 232 28.72 4.77 -21.33
N LEU A 233 27.79 3.82 -21.19
CA LEU A 233 27.58 2.72 -22.13
C LEU A 233 26.10 2.68 -22.53
N LEU A 234 25.79 2.96 -23.79
CA LEU A 234 24.43 3.04 -24.33
C LEU A 234 24.13 1.87 -25.29
N LEU A 235 22.84 1.52 -25.42
CA LEU A 235 22.44 0.50 -26.40
C LEU A 235 22.64 0.99 -27.84
N GLY A 236 23.52 0.32 -28.57
CA GLY A 236 23.89 0.64 -29.94
C GLY A 236 25.22 1.40 -30.10
N ASP A 237 26.02 1.53 -29.05
CA ASP A 237 27.36 2.12 -29.15
C ASP A 237 28.36 1.23 -29.90
N ILE A 238 29.29 1.85 -30.62
CA ILE A 238 30.36 1.21 -31.39
C ILE A 238 31.66 1.99 -31.17
N PHE A 239 32.67 1.34 -30.62
CA PHE A 239 33.96 1.91 -30.27
C PHE A 239 35.10 1.21 -31.01
N THR A 240 35.62 1.82 -32.10
CA THR A 240 36.69 1.25 -32.93
C THR A 240 38.02 1.94 -32.65
N GLY A 241 38.83 1.36 -31.77
CA GLY A 241 40.14 1.90 -31.38
C GLY A 241 41.33 1.14 -31.99
N THR A 242 42.53 1.64 -31.69
CA THR A 242 43.83 1.06 -32.05
C THR A 242 44.43 0.34 -30.83
N VAL A 243 44.98 -0.85 -31.02
CA VAL A 243 45.75 -1.54 -29.96
C VAL A 243 47.02 -0.76 -29.66
N SER A 244 47.19 -0.29 -28.42
CA SER A 244 48.41 0.38 -27.96
C SER A 244 49.38 -0.62 -27.32
N LYS A 245 48.92 -1.39 -26.34
CA LYS A 245 49.69 -2.36 -25.55
C LYS A 245 49.02 -3.73 -25.56
N ILE A 246 49.83 -4.79 -25.59
CA ILE A 246 49.42 -6.15 -25.26
C ILE A 246 50.27 -6.63 -24.08
N THR A 247 49.61 -7.01 -23.00
CA THR A 247 50.15 -7.75 -21.85
C THR A 247 49.83 -9.23 -22.03
N ARG A 248 50.78 -10.14 -21.79
CA ARG A 248 50.61 -11.59 -22.01
C ARG A 248 50.42 -12.36 -20.71
N PHE A 249 49.91 -13.58 -20.81
CA PHE A 249 49.88 -14.52 -19.69
C PHE A 249 51.23 -14.62 -18.97
N ASN A 250 51.18 -14.58 -17.64
CA ASN A 250 52.29 -14.51 -16.69
C ASN A 250 53.07 -13.18 -16.65
N GLU A 251 52.75 -12.18 -17.49
CA GLU A 251 53.24 -10.80 -17.32
C GLU A 251 52.38 -10.03 -16.29
N PRO A 252 52.88 -8.95 -15.66
CA PRO A 252 52.08 -8.14 -14.73
C PRO A 252 50.87 -7.50 -15.43
N GLY A 253 49.67 -7.92 -15.04
CA GLY A 253 48.38 -7.38 -15.49
C GLY A 253 48.04 -6.03 -14.85
N ASN A 254 46.76 -5.81 -14.53
CA ASN A 254 46.25 -4.55 -13.96
C ASN A 254 46.54 -3.32 -14.83
N SER A 255 46.30 -3.42 -16.14
CA SER A 255 46.51 -2.32 -17.09
C SER A 255 45.62 -1.10 -16.77
N THR A 256 46.14 0.09 -17.03
CA THR A 256 45.37 1.34 -16.99
C THR A 256 44.23 1.31 -18.01
N ILE A 257 43.05 1.77 -17.61
CA ILE A 257 41.88 1.88 -18.50
C ILE A 257 41.95 3.24 -19.23
N PRO A 258 42.03 3.28 -20.57
CA PRO A 258 42.09 4.55 -21.31
C PRO A 258 40.78 5.33 -21.25
N LYS A 259 40.83 6.66 -21.17
CA LYS A 259 39.63 7.52 -21.10
C LYS A 259 38.81 7.53 -22.41
N ASP A 260 39.51 7.31 -23.52
CA ASP A 260 39.03 7.30 -24.90
C ASP A 260 39.04 5.87 -25.49
N GLY A 261 38.94 4.85 -24.63
CA GLY A 261 39.20 3.47 -25.00
C GLY A 261 38.82 2.44 -23.93
N PHE A 262 39.32 1.22 -24.11
CA PHE A 262 38.94 0.06 -23.29
C PHE A 262 40.10 -0.95 -23.18
N VAL A 263 39.99 -1.87 -22.23
CA VAL A 263 40.92 -3.00 -22.10
C VAL A 263 40.16 -4.31 -22.24
N LEU A 264 40.51 -5.11 -23.24
CA LEU A 264 40.05 -6.48 -23.38
C LEU A 264 40.96 -7.41 -22.58
N SER A 265 40.42 -8.06 -21.55
CA SER A 265 41.17 -8.83 -20.55
C SER A 265 40.67 -10.26 -20.50
N ILE A 266 41.56 -11.25 -20.68
CA ILE A 266 41.20 -12.65 -20.98
C ILE A 266 42.00 -13.61 -20.09
N GLN A 267 41.31 -14.34 -19.21
CA GLN A 267 41.93 -15.26 -18.23
C GLN A 267 42.16 -16.65 -18.83
N SER A 268 43.19 -16.79 -19.65
CA SER A 268 43.62 -18.08 -20.19
C SER A 268 45.13 -18.10 -20.44
N GLN A 269 45.74 -19.28 -20.36
CA GLN A 269 47.13 -19.52 -20.75
C GLN A 269 47.39 -19.13 -22.22
N HIS A 270 46.38 -19.25 -23.08
CA HIS A 270 46.47 -18.97 -24.51
C HIS A 270 45.41 -17.95 -24.93
N LEU A 271 45.79 -17.03 -25.82
CA LEU A 271 44.81 -16.17 -26.49
C LEU A 271 43.85 -17.04 -27.33
N PRO A 272 42.56 -16.68 -27.41
CA PRO A 272 41.64 -17.28 -28.37
C PRO A 272 42.22 -17.25 -29.79
N SER A 273 41.98 -18.31 -30.57
CA SER A 273 42.39 -18.40 -31.98
C SER A 273 41.75 -17.32 -32.87
N ASP A 274 40.75 -16.61 -32.36
CA ASP A 274 40.12 -15.47 -32.99
C ASP A 274 40.85 -14.14 -32.76
N LEU A 275 41.80 -14.09 -31.82
CA LEU A 275 42.75 -13.00 -31.61
C LEU A 275 44.19 -13.37 -32.03
N ALA A 276 44.35 -14.48 -32.76
CA ALA A 276 45.66 -14.91 -33.26
C ALA A 276 46.31 -13.84 -34.15
N GLY A 277 47.58 -13.51 -33.87
CA GLY A 277 48.36 -12.53 -34.63
C GLY A 277 48.09 -11.06 -34.30
N ILE A 278 47.28 -10.75 -33.27
CA ILE A 278 47.04 -9.37 -32.83
C ILE A 278 48.34 -8.70 -32.33
N LYS A 279 48.55 -7.44 -32.74
CA LYS A 279 49.73 -6.62 -32.42
C LYS A 279 49.34 -5.14 -32.24
N SER A 280 50.21 -4.36 -31.61
CA SER A 280 50.04 -2.90 -31.52
C SER A 280 49.91 -2.28 -32.92
N GLY A 281 49.02 -1.31 -33.06
CA GLY A 281 48.64 -0.70 -34.35
C GLY A 281 47.42 -1.36 -35.02
N ASP A 282 47.02 -2.56 -34.62
CA ASP A 282 45.80 -3.20 -35.14
C ASP A 282 44.53 -2.47 -34.67
N LYS A 283 43.45 -2.60 -35.45
CA LYS A 283 42.11 -2.08 -35.09
C LYS A 283 41.25 -3.15 -34.42
N VAL A 284 40.62 -2.78 -33.32
CA VAL A 284 39.65 -3.61 -32.57
C VAL A 284 38.39 -2.80 -32.34
N THR A 285 37.23 -3.41 -32.56
CA THR A 285 35.93 -2.78 -32.34
C THR A 285 35.20 -3.44 -31.18
N PHE A 286 34.81 -2.67 -30.17
CA PHE A 286 33.88 -3.06 -29.13
C PHE A 286 32.48 -2.53 -29.49
N THR A 287 31.46 -3.38 -29.45
CA THR A 287 30.09 -3.04 -29.86
C THR A 287 29.10 -3.44 -28.79
N ILE A 288 28.22 -2.52 -28.42
CA ILE A 288 27.01 -2.80 -27.65
C ILE A 288 25.86 -2.86 -28.66
N PRO A 289 25.33 -4.06 -29.00
CA PRO A 289 24.40 -4.20 -30.10
C PRO A 289 23.06 -3.49 -29.84
N ARG A 290 22.56 -2.79 -30.86
CA ARG A 290 21.22 -2.21 -30.85
C ARG A 290 20.19 -3.28 -31.23
N ASN A 291 19.16 -3.45 -30.40
CA ASN A 291 17.92 -4.14 -30.78
C ASN A 291 16.82 -3.09 -30.92
N GLU A 292 16.04 -3.12 -32.01
CA GLU A 292 14.89 -2.24 -32.23
C GLU A 292 13.90 -2.28 -31.06
N ALA A 293 13.71 -3.45 -30.43
CA ALA A 293 12.82 -3.63 -29.29
C ALA A 293 13.24 -2.83 -28.04
N TRP A 294 14.54 -2.61 -27.85
CA TRP A 294 15.10 -1.95 -26.65
C TRP A 294 15.71 -0.58 -26.95
N GLN A 295 15.60 -0.09 -28.19
CA GLN A 295 16.15 1.20 -28.57
C GLN A 295 15.46 2.34 -27.80
N ASP A 296 16.28 3.13 -27.11
CA ASP A 296 15.87 4.27 -26.27
C ASP A 296 14.92 3.85 -25.12
N ALA A 297 15.00 2.60 -24.64
CA ALA A 297 14.12 2.08 -23.60
C ALA A 297 14.22 2.85 -22.27
N GLU A 298 13.06 3.12 -21.66
CA GLU A 298 12.93 3.74 -20.34
C GLU A 298 13.59 2.86 -19.27
N PHE A 299 13.33 1.55 -19.33
CA PHE A 299 14.18 0.55 -18.68
C PHE A 299 14.11 -0.82 -19.36
N MET A 300 15.16 -1.62 -19.15
CA MET A 300 15.19 -3.06 -19.44
C MET A 300 15.80 -3.80 -18.25
N LEU A 301 15.17 -4.90 -17.84
CA LEU A 301 15.69 -5.84 -16.85
C LEU A 301 15.90 -7.22 -17.50
N ALA A 302 17.16 -7.66 -17.60
CA ALA A 302 17.48 -9.02 -18.01
C ALA A 302 17.10 -10.03 -16.91
N THR A 303 16.36 -11.06 -17.29
CA THR A 303 15.76 -12.06 -16.39
C THR A 303 15.34 -13.28 -17.22
N GLY A 304 14.68 -14.27 -16.63
CA GLY A 304 14.24 -15.41 -17.41
C GLY A 304 13.82 -16.66 -16.62
N PRO A 305 13.54 -17.76 -17.33
CA PRO A 305 13.39 -17.80 -18.80
C PRO A 305 12.13 -17.05 -19.25
N THR A 306 11.96 -16.87 -20.56
CA THR A 306 10.60 -16.62 -21.10
C THR A 306 9.69 -17.77 -20.69
N LEU A 307 8.40 -17.48 -20.56
CA LEU A 307 7.35 -18.45 -20.28
C LEU A 307 6.41 -18.56 -21.48
N LEU A 308 6.06 -17.41 -22.06
CA LEU A 308 5.17 -17.27 -23.21
C LEU A 308 5.81 -16.43 -24.30
N ARG A 309 5.53 -16.81 -25.55
CA ARG A 309 5.75 -15.99 -26.75
C ARG A 309 4.53 -16.10 -27.65
N ASN A 310 4.02 -14.98 -28.18
CA ASN A 310 2.90 -14.98 -29.15
C ASN A 310 1.65 -15.79 -28.70
N GLY A 311 1.32 -15.77 -27.40
CA GLY A 311 0.21 -16.52 -26.81
C GLY A 311 0.43 -18.03 -26.66
N GLN A 312 1.64 -18.53 -26.89
CA GLN A 312 2.00 -19.95 -26.74
C GLN A 312 3.04 -20.16 -25.64
N VAL A 313 2.99 -21.34 -25.01
CA VAL A 313 4.00 -21.74 -24.02
C VAL A 313 5.32 -22.01 -24.75
N GLN A 314 6.31 -21.17 -24.49
CA GLN A 314 7.63 -21.23 -25.10
C GLN A 314 8.65 -20.84 -24.02
N ILE A 315 9.09 -21.86 -23.27
CA ILE A 315 10.06 -21.70 -22.20
C ILE A 315 11.47 -21.63 -22.80
N SER A 316 12.19 -20.52 -22.61
CA SER A 316 13.54 -20.32 -23.16
C SER A 316 14.64 -21.02 -22.33
N MET A 317 14.40 -22.27 -21.95
CA MET A 317 15.35 -23.18 -21.31
C MET A 317 14.79 -24.61 -21.36
N ASN A 318 15.61 -25.61 -21.01
CA ASN A 318 15.18 -26.99 -20.83
C ASN A 318 14.05 -27.09 -19.77
N ASP A 319 12.82 -27.34 -20.21
CA ASP A 319 11.61 -27.40 -19.36
C ASP A 319 11.58 -28.62 -18.41
N ARG A 320 12.47 -29.59 -18.65
CA ARG A 320 12.68 -30.79 -17.81
C ARG A 320 13.90 -30.67 -16.90
N SER A 321 14.61 -29.54 -16.90
CA SER A 321 15.74 -29.36 -15.98
C SER A 321 15.27 -29.36 -14.52
N PRO A 322 16.14 -29.67 -13.54
CA PRO A 322 15.78 -29.60 -12.13
C PRO A 322 15.21 -28.23 -11.72
N PHE A 323 15.68 -27.12 -12.30
CA PHE A 323 15.16 -25.79 -12.02
C PHE A 323 13.74 -25.57 -12.58
N ALA A 324 13.43 -26.10 -13.76
CA ALA A 324 12.13 -25.98 -14.39
C ALA A 324 11.08 -26.92 -13.80
N ALA A 325 11.45 -28.19 -13.57
CA ALA A 325 10.57 -29.25 -13.11
C ALA A 325 10.34 -29.26 -11.58
N TYR A 326 11.19 -28.62 -10.79
CA TYR A 326 10.97 -28.47 -9.35
C TYR A 326 9.89 -27.42 -9.05
N ARG A 327 9.04 -27.74 -8.06
CA ARG A 327 8.01 -26.82 -7.54
C ARG A 327 8.64 -25.92 -6.48
N ALA A 328 8.82 -24.66 -6.83
CA ALA A 328 9.34 -23.60 -5.96
C ALA A 328 8.34 -22.45 -5.88
N PRO A 329 8.40 -21.57 -4.86
CA PRO A 329 7.79 -20.25 -4.97
C PRO A 329 8.26 -19.55 -6.25
N ARG A 330 7.35 -18.89 -6.97
CA ARG A 330 7.63 -18.25 -8.27
C ARG A 330 7.11 -16.82 -8.31
N THR A 331 7.80 -15.98 -9.09
CA THR A 331 7.34 -14.64 -9.47
C THR A 331 7.43 -14.52 -10.98
N ALA A 332 6.45 -13.87 -11.61
CA ALA A 332 6.42 -13.66 -13.06
C ALA A 332 5.76 -12.32 -13.42
N VAL A 333 6.09 -11.84 -14.62
CA VAL A 333 5.43 -10.71 -15.26
C VAL A 333 5.00 -11.07 -16.68
N GLY A 334 3.81 -10.61 -17.09
CA GLY A 334 3.28 -10.81 -18.44
C GLY A 334 2.53 -9.60 -18.96
N VAL A 335 2.37 -9.54 -20.28
CA VAL A 335 1.68 -8.46 -21.01
C VAL A 335 0.55 -9.04 -21.88
N SER A 336 -0.53 -8.29 -22.08
CA SER A 336 -1.56 -8.65 -23.08
C SER A 336 -1.06 -8.43 -24.52
N LYS A 337 -1.76 -9.02 -25.50
CA LYS A 337 -1.40 -8.97 -26.93
C LYS A 337 -1.32 -7.55 -27.50
N ASP A 338 -2.15 -6.65 -26.99
CA ASP A 338 -2.25 -5.23 -27.35
C ASP A 338 -1.41 -4.32 -26.42
N GLN A 339 -0.71 -4.92 -25.44
CA GLN A 339 0.08 -4.26 -24.40
C GLN A 339 -0.72 -3.33 -23.47
N SER A 340 -2.07 -3.43 -23.46
CA SER A 340 -2.95 -2.64 -22.59
C SER A 340 -3.05 -3.14 -21.15
N LYS A 341 -2.65 -4.38 -20.90
CA LYS A 341 -2.59 -4.98 -19.56
C LYS A 341 -1.22 -5.47 -19.16
N LEU A 342 -0.95 -5.31 -17.87
CA LEU A 342 0.15 -5.92 -17.13
C LEU A 342 -0.41 -6.96 -16.15
N TYR A 343 0.35 -8.03 -15.95
CA TYR A 343 0.07 -9.06 -14.96
C TYR A 343 1.33 -9.27 -14.12
N PHE A 344 1.30 -8.90 -12.84
CA PHE A 344 2.30 -9.36 -11.87
C PHE A 344 1.72 -10.57 -11.13
N VAL A 345 2.47 -11.67 -11.06
CA VAL A 345 2.02 -12.91 -10.40
C VAL A 345 3.07 -13.37 -9.40
N THR A 346 2.64 -13.69 -8.18
CA THR A 346 3.40 -14.51 -7.23
C THR A 346 2.66 -15.81 -6.91
N ILE A 347 3.43 -16.85 -6.63
CA ILE A 347 2.92 -18.15 -6.18
C ILE A 347 3.76 -18.58 -4.98
N ASP A 348 3.11 -18.74 -3.82
CA ASP A 348 3.77 -19.19 -2.60
C ASP A 348 4.20 -20.66 -2.70
N GLY A 349 5.18 -21.08 -1.92
CA GLY A 349 5.69 -22.45 -2.00
C GLY A 349 6.54 -22.88 -0.81
N ARG A 350 6.91 -24.17 -0.79
CA ARG A 350 7.63 -24.84 0.32
C ARG A 350 6.89 -24.77 1.66
N GLN A 351 5.56 -24.64 1.64
CA GLN A 351 4.71 -24.49 2.82
C GLN A 351 3.66 -25.63 2.84
N PRO A 352 4.01 -26.80 3.40
CA PRO A 352 3.14 -27.98 3.39
C PRO A 352 1.73 -27.68 3.91
N GLY A 353 0.71 -28.16 3.19
CA GLY A 353 -0.70 -27.92 3.52
C GLY A 353 -1.22 -26.52 3.21
N TYR A 354 -0.39 -25.62 2.67
CA TYR A 354 -0.80 -24.27 2.25
C TYR A 354 -0.45 -24.00 0.76
N SER A 355 0.81 -24.16 0.38
CA SER A 355 1.25 -24.04 -1.02
C SER A 355 2.61 -24.71 -1.27
N ASP A 356 2.72 -25.51 -2.34
CA ASP A 356 3.97 -26.23 -2.66
C ASP A 356 4.84 -25.51 -3.72
N GLY A 357 4.40 -24.37 -4.28
CA GLY A 357 5.12 -23.61 -5.31
C GLY A 357 4.54 -23.81 -6.71
N ALA A 358 5.33 -23.68 -7.77
CA ALA A 358 4.97 -24.09 -9.13
C ALA A 358 6.21 -24.54 -9.92
N THR A 359 6.00 -25.44 -10.89
CA THR A 359 6.99 -25.68 -11.97
C THR A 359 6.92 -24.54 -13.00
N LEU A 360 7.92 -24.40 -13.86
CA LEU A 360 7.86 -23.42 -14.94
C LEU A 360 6.77 -23.75 -15.99
N PRO A 361 6.54 -25.02 -16.39
CA PRO A 361 5.38 -25.38 -17.20
C PRO A 361 4.03 -25.09 -16.54
N GLU A 362 3.87 -25.33 -15.24
CA GLU A 362 2.67 -24.96 -14.48
C GLU A 362 2.42 -23.44 -14.54
N LEU A 363 3.46 -22.66 -14.22
CA LEU A 363 3.44 -21.19 -14.23
C LEU A 363 3.15 -20.63 -15.62
N ALA A 364 3.79 -21.13 -16.67
CA ALA A 364 3.57 -20.65 -18.04
C ALA A 364 2.11 -20.87 -18.49
N ASN A 365 1.53 -22.04 -18.21
CA ASN A 365 0.12 -22.29 -18.50
C ASN A 365 -0.81 -21.37 -17.68
N TYR A 366 -0.43 -21.01 -16.46
CA TYR A 366 -1.19 -20.04 -15.67
C TYR A 366 -1.09 -18.60 -16.21
N MET A 367 0.10 -18.12 -16.61
CA MET A 367 0.24 -16.82 -17.27
C MET A 367 -0.65 -16.76 -18.53
N LYS A 368 -0.74 -17.86 -19.29
CA LYS A 368 -1.61 -17.97 -20.46
C LYS A 368 -3.10 -17.99 -20.08
N SER A 369 -3.47 -18.57 -18.93
CA SER A 369 -4.85 -18.60 -18.45
C SER A 369 -5.41 -17.22 -18.11
N ILE A 370 -4.60 -16.33 -17.54
CA ILE A 370 -5.03 -14.98 -17.12
C ILE A 370 -5.03 -13.95 -18.28
N GLY A 371 -4.56 -14.35 -19.47
CA GLY A 371 -4.59 -13.55 -20.69
C GLY A 371 -3.24 -12.95 -21.12
N ALA A 372 -2.13 -13.32 -20.50
CA ALA A 372 -0.81 -12.90 -20.98
C ALA A 372 -0.49 -13.55 -22.35
N HIS A 373 0.03 -12.73 -23.27
CA HIS A 373 0.44 -13.11 -24.62
C HIS A 373 1.95 -13.38 -24.67
N ASP A 374 2.73 -12.53 -24.01
CA ASP A 374 4.16 -12.72 -23.76
C ASP A 374 4.41 -12.57 -22.25
N ALA A 375 5.26 -13.42 -21.70
CA ALA A 375 5.52 -13.47 -20.26
C ALA A 375 6.92 -14.02 -19.94
N ILE A 376 7.49 -13.60 -18.82
CA ILE A 376 8.84 -13.98 -18.37
C ILE A 376 8.82 -14.31 -16.87
N ASN A 377 9.68 -15.24 -16.46
CA ASN A 377 9.91 -15.57 -15.06
C ASN A 377 10.87 -14.53 -14.43
N LEU A 378 10.67 -14.26 -13.15
CA LEU A 378 11.48 -13.38 -12.30
C LEU A 378 12.16 -14.21 -11.19
N ASP A 379 12.94 -13.57 -10.32
CA ASP A 379 13.54 -14.30 -9.18
C ASP A 379 12.48 -14.94 -8.27
N GLY A 380 12.83 -16.06 -7.66
CA GLY A 380 11.89 -16.97 -7.00
C GLY A 380 12.40 -17.52 -5.67
N GLY A 381 11.79 -18.62 -5.21
CA GLY A 381 12.08 -19.14 -3.87
C GLY A 381 11.75 -18.09 -2.80
N GLY A 382 12.60 -17.93 -1.79
CA GLY A 382 12.39 -16.94 -0.73
C GLY A 382 12.46 -15.48 -1.17
N SER A 383 12.88 -15.20 -2.41
CA SER A 383 12.77 -13.86 -3.00
C SER A 383 11.32 -13.49 -3.34
N THR A 384 10.45 -14.50 -3.56
CA THR A 384 9.05 -14.36 -3.98
C THR A 384 8.26 -13.50 -2.99
N THR A 385 7.92 -12.28 -3.39
CA THR A 385 7.14 -11.36 -2.57
C THR A 385 6.33 -10.42 -3.44
N MET A 386 5.03 -10.33 -3.15
CA MET A 386 4.10 -9.31 -3.63
C MET A 386 3.68 -8.41 -2.46
N VAL A 387 3.73 -7.10 -2.68
CA VAL A 387 3.16 -6.09 -1.78
C VAL A 387 2.10 -5.28 -2.52
N ALA A 388 1.06 -4.82 -1.81
CA ALA A 388 0.01 -3.96 -2.38
C ALA A 388 -0.58 -3.02 -1.33
N ARG A 389 -1.04 -1.85 -1.78
CA ARG A 389 -1.76 -0.86 -0.96
C ARG A 389 -3.24 -1.21 -0.97
N LEU A 390 -3.69 -2.02 0.00
CA LEU A 390 -5.10 -2.40 0.15
C LEU A 390 -6.03 -1.17 0.26
N PRO A 391 -7.33 -1.27 -0.06
CA PRO A 391 -8.23 -0.12 0.03
C PRO A 391 -8.23 0.48 1.43
N TYR A 392 -8.22 1.82 1.52
CA TYR A 392 -8.11 2.60 2.75
C TYR A 392 -6.79 2.45 3.54
N ALA A 393 -5.87 1.58 3.12
CA ALA A 393 -4.53 1.50 3.68
C ALA A 393 -3.65 2.63 3.12
N GLN A 394 -2.98 3.36 4.00
CA GLN A 394 -2.11 4.49 3.64
C GLN A 394 -0.79 4.05 2.99
N GLN A 395 -0.38 2.80 3.21
CA GLN A 395 0.89 2.23 2.77
C GLN A 395 0.67 0.82 2.18
N VAL A 396 1.64 0.35 1.40
CA VAL A 396 1.72 -1.04 0.94
C VAL A 396 1.90 -2.01 2.12
N THR A 397 1.34 -3.21 2.00
CA THR A 397 1.56 -4.33 2.92
C THR A 397 1.86 -5.61 2.14
N THR A 398 2.46 -6.63 2.78
CA THR A 398 2.76 -7.92 2.16
C THR A 398 1.48 -8.73 1.94
N ILE A 399 1.32 -9.32 0.74
CA ILE A 399 0.08 -9.96 0.30
C ILE A 399 0.19 -11.50 0.21
N ASN A 400 1.39 -11.99 -0.10
CA ASN A 400 1.71 -13.41 -0.17
C ASN A 400 2.43 -13.88 1.11
N ARG A 401 2.74 -15.18 1.23
CA ARG A 401 3.47 -15.74 2.38
C ARG A 401 4.90 -16.14 1.99
N PRO A 402 5.95 -15.37 2.35
CA PRO A 402 7.34 -15.71 2.00
C PRO A 402 7.78 -17.09 2.48
N SER A 403 8.52 -17.84 1.64
CA SER A 403 8.90 -19.23 1.97
C SER A 403 9.90 -19.38 3.12
N ASP A 404 10.67 -18.33 3.39
CA ASP A 404 11.79 -18.36 4.33
C ASP A 404 11.37 -17.92 5.75
N GLY A 405 10.05 -17.82 6.01
CA GLY A 405 9.46 -17.29 7.24
C GLY A 405 9.59 -15.78 7.43
N ASN A 406 10.49 -15.14 6.68
CA ASN A 406 10.77 -13.70 6.67
C ASN A 406 10.86 -13.17 5.24
N LEU A 407 10.76 -11.85 5.08
CA LEU A 407 11.02 -11.17 3.80
C LEU A 407 12.51 -11.17 3.49
N ARG A 408 12.88 -11.58 2.28
CA ARG A 408 14.27 -11.60 1.81
C ARG A 408 14.69 -10.25 1.22
N SER A 409 15.91 -9.79 1.53
CA SER A 409 16.50 -8.60 0.90
C SER A 409 16.99 -8.91 -0.52
N ILE A 410 16.45 -8.19 -1.50
CA ILE A 410 16.61 -8.39 -2.95
C ILE A 410 17.11 -7.09 -3.61
N PRO A 411 17.71 -7.13 -4.82
CA PRO A 411 18.36 -5.95 -5.40
C PRO A 411 17.43 -5.05 -6.22
N THR A 412 16.30 -5.58 -6.72
CA THR A 412 15.40 -4.83 -7.61
C THR A 412 13.94 -5.26 -7.46
N THR A 413 13.01 -4.33 -7.69
CA THR A 413 11.57 -4.57 -7.72
C THR A 413 10.94 -3.98 -8.98
N LEU A 414 9.88 -4.62 -9.47
CA LEU A 414 8.95 -4.02 -10.42
C LEU A 414 7.76 -3.47 -9.64
N GLN A 415 7.44 -2.20 -9.86
CA GLN A 415 6.42 -1.48 -9.10
C GLN A 415 5.38 -0.89 -10.07
N ILE A 416 4.10 -1.03 -9.74
CA ILE A 416 3.01 -0.26 -10.35
C ILE A 416 2.71 0.91 -9.40
N VAL A 417 3.08 2.10 -9.83
CA VAL A 417 2.91 3.37 -9.10
C VAL A 417 1.68 4.07 -9.64
N THR A 418 1.04 4.86 -8.78
CA THR A 418 -0.06 5.74 -9.16
C THR A 418 0.09 7.13 -8.56
N THR A 419 -0.42 8.13 -9.28
CA THR A 419 -0.58 9.50 -8.75
C THR A 419 -1.79 9.63 -7.81
N GLU A 420 -2.66 8.63 -7.75
CA GLU A 420 -3.85 8.62 -6.88
C GLU A 420 -3.47 8.40 -5.41
N PRO A 421 -3.87 9.32 -4.49
CA PRO A 421 -3.67 9.12 -3.06
C PRO A 421 -4.45 7.89 -2.55
N PRO A 422 -4.14 7.39 -1.34
CA PRO A 422 -4.90 6.29 -0.74
C PRO A 422 -6.40 6.62 -0.70
N LYS A 423 -7.27 5.67 -1.08
CA LYS A 423 -8.73 5.86 -1.02
C LYS A 423 -9.15 6.32 0.38
N GLU A 424 -9.60 7.57 0.52
CA GLU A 424 -10.01 8.12 1.81
C GLU A 424 -11.39 7.63 2.24
N PHE A 425 -11.62 7.59 3.55
CA PHE A 425 -12.87 7.10 4.13
C PHE A 425 -13.83 8.26 4.42
N VAL A 426 -14.52 8.73 3.37
CA VAL A 426 -15.60 9.73 3.53
C VAL A 426 -16.82 9.06 4.16
N VAL A 427 -17.04 9.29 5.45
CA VAL A 427 -18.25 8.84 6.15
C VAL A 427 -19.44 9.65 5.62
N LYS A 428 -20.27 9.04 4.76
CA LYS A 428 -21.52 9.64 4.25
C LYS A 428 -22.73 9.40 5.16
N ASP A 429 -22.56 8.51 6.13
CA ASP A 429 -23.53 8.16 7.16
C ASP A 429 -23.17 8.90 8.45
N ALA A 430 -24.16 9.25 9.28
CA ALA A 430 -23.87 9.87 10.56
C ALA A 430 -23.25 8.84 11.50
N SER A 431 -22.14 9.16 12.16
CA SER A 431 -21.55 8.34 13.22
C SER A 431 -21.58 9.06 14.59
N LEU A 432 -21.26 8.30 15.63
CA LEU A 432 -20.94 8.77 16.97
C LEU A 432 -19.86 7.89 17.61
N VAL A 433 -18.84 8.51 18.18
CA VAL A 433 -17.80 7.79 18.95
C VAL A 433 -18.40 7.21 20.22
N ILE A 434 -18.22 5.91 20.41
CA ILE A 434 -18.52 5.14 21.62
C ILE A 434 -17.30 5.17 22.57
N ASP A 435 -16.10 5.04 22.01
CA ASP A 435 -14.81 5.13 22.71
C ASP A 435 -13.69 5.41 21.68
N SER A 436 -12.77 6.32 21.95
CA SER A 436 -11.61 6.55 21.06
C SER A 436 -10.51 5.49 21.22
N PHE A 437 -10.50 4.79 22.35
CA PHE A 437 -9.42 3.92 22.81
C PHE A 437 -8.08 4.62 23.14
N ASP A 438 -8.07 5.95 23.32
CA ASP A 438 -6.93 6.70 23.89
C ASP A 438 -6.50 6.18 25.27
N SER A 439 -7.41 5.51 25.99
CA SER A 439 -7.17 4.91 27.30
C SER A 439 -7.88 3.57 27.46
N VAL A 440 -7.25 2.66 28.21
CA VAL A 440 -7.85 1.37 28.61
C VAL A 440 -8.59 1.43 29.95
N ASN A 441 -8.76 2.62 30.55
CA ASN A 441 -9.32 2.76 31.90
C ASN A 441 -10.76 2.25 32.04
N ASP A 442 -11.57 2.30 30.97
CA ASP A 442 -12.96 1.79 30.96
C ASP A 442 -13.06 0.30 30.61
N TRP A 443 -11.93 -0.37 30.33
CA TRP A 443 -11.88 -1.70 29.72
C TRP A 443 -11.13 -2.71 30.59
N SER A 444 -11.43 -4.00 30.43
CA SER A 444 -10.69 -5.11 31.02
C SER A 444 -10.47 -6.24 30.01
N ALA A 445 -9.36 -6.97 30.19
CA ALA A 445 -9.12 -8.20 29.46
C ALA A 445 -9.89 -9.36 30.11
N ALA A 446 -10.45 -10.23 29.28
CA ALA A 446 -10.90 -11.56 29.69
C ALA A 446 -10.55 -12.59 28.59
N ALA A 447 -10.61 -13.87 28.90
CA ALA A 447 -10.23 -14.94 27.98
C ALA A 447 -11.08 -16.20 28.17
N ALA A 448 -11.17 -17.04 27.14
CA ALA A 448 -11.71 -18.39 27.21
C ALA A 448 -10.79 -19.33 26.42
N ARG A 449 -10.31 -20.41 27.06
CA ARG A 449 -9.27 -21.32 26.52
C ARG A 449 -8.05 -20.59 25.95
N ALA A 450 -7.62 -19.54 26.65
CA ALA A 450 -6.63 -18.57 26.18
C ALA A 450 -6.08 -17.77 27.37
N THR A 451 -5.00 -17.02 27.15
CA THR A 451 -4.66 -15.85 27.98
C THR A 451 -4.84 -14.56 27.17
N ALA A 452 -5.13 -13.45 27.86
CA ALA A 452 -5.32 -12.15 27.23
C ALA A 452 -4.92 -11.01 28.18
N SER A 453 -4.38 -9.92 27.63
CA SER A 453 -4.10 -8.68 28.36
C SER A 453 -4.30 -7.45 27.47
N ILE A 454 -4.62 -6.31 28.07
CA ILE A 454 -4.81 -5.04 27.36
C ILE A 454 -3.89 -3.93 27.90
N ALA A 455 -3.50 -3.01 27.03
CA ALA A 455 -2.71 -1.82 27.35
C ALA A 455 -3.05 -0.67 26.39
N ALA A 456 -2.78 0.58 26.78
CA ALA A 456 -2.81 1.71 25.84
C ALA A 456 -1.55 1.70 24.96
N SER A 457 -1.68 2.17 23.72
CA SER A 457 -0.62 2.17 22.70
C SER A 457 -0.58 3.51 21.96
N THR A 458 0.53 4.24 22.05
CA THR A 458 0.75 5.47 21.26
C THR A 458 1.22 5.18 19.84
N SER A 459 1.71 3.97 19.56
CA SER A 459 2.07 3.48 18.22
C SER A 459 2.07 1.93 18.16
N PRO A 460 1.36 1.31 17.18
CA PRO A 460 0.46 1.93 16.22
C PRO A 460 -0.77 2.55 16.91
N ARG A 461 -1.26 3.64 16.31
CA ARG A 461 -2.58 4.25 16.51
C ARG A 461 -3.11 4.72 15.16
N ARG A 462 -4.37 5.17 15.09
CA ARG A 462 -5.06 5.57 13.86
C ARG A 462 -5.80 6.91 14.01
N VAL A 463 -6.43 7.17 15.15
CA VAL A 463 -7.04 8.45 15.52
C VAL A 463 -6.47 8.89 16.88
N GLY A 464 -6.53 10.19 17.17
CA GLY A 464 -6.17 10.71 18.50
C GLY A 464 -4.72 10.44 18.95
N ASN A 465 -4.57 10.14 20.23
CA ASN A 465 -3.31 10.01 20.94
C ASN A 465 -2.92 8.56 21.25
N GLY A 466 -3.88 7.62 21.27
CA GLY A 466 -3.59 6.21 21.44
C GLY A 466 -4.71 5.25 21.02
N ALA A 467 -4.35 3.97 20.93
CA ALA A 467 -5.22 2.85 20.63
C ALA A 467 -5.15 1.78 21.74
N LEU A 468 -6.17 0.93 21.82
CA LEU A 468 -6.20 -0.22 22.73
C LEU A 468 -5.45 -1.38 22.10
N LYS A 469 -4.33 -1.76 22.69
CA LYS A 469 -3.57 -2.98 22.38
C LYS A 469 -4.20 -4.17 23.09
N LEU A 470 -4.57 -5.21 22.35
CA LEU A 470 -4.93 -6.53 22.88
C LEU A 470 -3.81 -7.52 22.57
N THR A 471 -3.21 -8.09 23.61
CA THR A 471 -2.27 -9.22 23.50
C THR A 471 -3.03 -10.51 23.80
N TYR A 472 -2.84 -11.56 23.00
CA TYR A 472 -3.54 -12.83 23.14
C TYR A 472 -2.58 -14.03 22.99
N ASP A 473 -2.89 -15.13 23.65
CA ASP A 473 -2.24 -16.43 23.45
C ASP A 473 -3.28 -17.56 23.50
N TYR A 474 -3.45 -18.28 22.38
CA TYR A 474 -4.34 -19.44 22.25
C TYR A 474 -3.57 -20.76 22.30
N THR A 475 -2.24 -20.74 22.35
CA THR A 475 -1.40 -21.95 22.37
C THR A 475 -1.40 -22.65 23.72
N ALA A 476 -1.60 -21.89 24.81
CA ALA A 476 -1.77 -22.39 26.18
C ALA A 476 -3.22 -22.81 26.52
N GLY A 477 -4.08 -22.98 25.51
CA GLY A 477 -5.52 -23.25 25.66
C GLY A 477 -5.88 -24.73 25.84
N GLU A 478 -7.04 -24.97 26.47
CA GLU A 478 -7.73 -26.26 26.36
C GLU A 478 -8.34 -26.44 24.95
N ALA A 479 -8.70 -27.68 24.59
CA ALA A 479 -9.32 -27.97 23.30
C ALA A 479 -10.70 -27.30 23.12
N GLY A 480 -10.93 -26.71 21.94
CA GLY A 480 -12.16 -26.04 21.55
C GLY A 480 -11.92 -24.61 21.08
N THR A 481 -12.97 -23.80 20.92
CA THR A 481 -12.83 -22.39 20.53
C THR A 481 -12.11 -21.60 21.63
N ALA A 482 -11.01 -20.95 21.25
CA ALA A 482 -10.27 -19.98 22.05
C ALA A 482 -10.75 -18.55 21.72
N ALA A 483 -10.74 -17.66 22.70
CA ALA A 483 -11.13 -16.26 22.52
C ALA A 483 -10.47 -15.31 23.53
N ALA A 484 -10.13 -14.11 23.08
CA ALA A 484 -9.62 -13.00 23.89
C ALA A 484 -10.56 -11.78 23.77
N TYR A 485 -11.03 -11.29 24.91
CA TYR A 485 -12.09 -10.29 25.03
C TYR A 485 -11.56 -8.97 25.57
N VAL A 486 -11.99 -7.88 24.94
CA VAL A 486 -11.90 -6.49 25.40
C VAL A 486 -13.28 -6.11 25.93
N LYS A 487 -13.47 -6.23 27.24
CA LYS A 487 -14.77 -6.07 27.91
C LYS A 487 -14.89 -4.70 28.56
N ALA A 488 -16.02 -4.02 28.38
CA ALA A 488 -16.29 -2.77 29.05
C ALA A 488 -16.60 -3.03 30.54
N LYS A 489 -15.99 -2.27 31.44
CA LYS A 489 -16.24 -2.33 32.89
C LYS A 489 -17.69 -1.94 33.23
N THR A 490 -18.26 -1.06 32.42
CA THR A 490 -19.69 -0.75 32.38
C THR A 490 -20.12 -0.77 30.91
N PRO A 491 -21.17 -1.52 30.52
CA PRO A 491 -21.61 -1.58 29.12
C PRO A 491 -21.87 -0.18 28.54
N LYS A 492 -21.24 0.12 27.40
CA LYS A 492 -21.26 1.44 26.77
C LYS A 492 -22.62 1.65 26.08
N ALA A 493 -23.44 2.56 26.59
CA ALA A 493 -24.78 2.80 26.06
C ALA A 493 -24.73 3.49 24.68
N LEU A 494 -25.42 2.90 23.69
CA LEU A 494 -25.57 3.46 22.35
C LEU A 494 -26.76 4.42 22.33
N LYS A 495 -26.62 5.58 21.67
CA LYS A 495 -27.70 6.56 21.51
C LYS A 495 -28.72 6.03 20.50
N GLY A 496 -30.02 6.26 20.73
CA GLY A 496 -31.08 5.95 19.76
C GLY A 496 -31.09 4.48 19.29
N LYS A 497 -31.07 4.28 17.96
CA LYS A 497 -30.91 2.97 17.31
C LYS A 497 -29.92 3.05 16.12
N PRO A 498 -28.64 2.69 16.32
CA PRO A 498 -27.69 2.57 15.22
C PRO A 498 -27.98 1.35 14.34
N LEU A 499 -27.52 1.42 13.08
CA LEU A 499 -27.52 0.29 12.14
C LEU A 499 -26.32 -0.64 12.34
N GLU A 500 -25.16 -0.07 12.64
CA GLU A 500 -23.90 -0.80 12.72
C GLU A 500 -23.04 -0.27 13.88
N ILE A 501 -22.11 -1.09 14.34
CA ILE A 501 -20.93 -0.62 15.10
C ILE A 501 -19.74 -0.68 14.14
N GLY A 502 -18.88 0.32 14.15
CA GLY A 502 -17.61 0.35 13.41
C GLY A 502 -16.41 0.55 14.32
N MET A 503 -15.21 0.18 13.84
CA MET A 503 -13.93 0.58 14.45
C MET A 503 -12.78 0.44 13.46
N TRP A 504 -11.64 1.09 13.74
CA TRP A 504 -10.37 0.67 13.14
C TRP A 504 -9.80 -0.53 13.90
N ALA A 505 -9.40 -1.56 13.16
CA ALA A 505 -8.76 -2.77 13.69
C ALA A 505 -7.41 -3.02 13.00
N TYR A 506 -6.33 -3.02 13.78
CA TYR A 506 -4.98 -3.38 13.34
C TYR A 506 -4.82 -4.90 13.48
N GLY A 507 -4.74 -5.59 12.34
CA GLY A 507 -4.45 -7.03 12.30
C GLY A 507 -2.95 -7.31 12.25
N ASN A 508 -2.56 -8.55 12.58
CA ASN A 508 -1.19 -9.06 12.53
C ASN A 508 -0.94 -10.08 11.41
N GLY A 509 -1.90 -10.31 10.51
CA GLY A 509 -1.84 -11.30 9.44
C GLY A 509 -2.24 -12.74 9.84
N GLU A 510 -2.46 -12.99 11.14
CA GLU A 510 -3.02 -14.25 11.64
C GLU A 510 -4.52 -14.34 11.32
N GLU A 511 -5.04 -15.52 10.98
CA GLU A 511 -6.47 -15.70 10.68
C GLU A 511 -7.32 -15.81 11.96
N HIS A 512 -8.23 -14.86 12.20
CA HIS A 512 -9.15 -14.82 13.34
C HIS A 512 -10.60 -14.49 12.94
N TRP A 513 -11.52 -14.58 13.91
CA TRP A 513 -12.88 -14.06 13.83
C TRP A 513 -13.04 -12.86 14.77
N LEU A 514 -13.26 -11.65 14.24
CA LEU A 514 -13.50 -10.43 15.03
C LEU A 514 -15.00 -10.20 15.25
N ARG A 515 -15.40 -10.00 16.51
CA ARG A 515 -16.80 -10.05 16.97
C ARG A 515 -17.06 -9.05 18.09
N GLY A 516 -18.33 -8.87 18.45
CA GLY A 516 -18.74 -8.11 19.62
C GLY A 516 -20.03 -8.65 20.24
N ASN A 517 -20.31 -8.26 21.48
CA ASN A 517 -21.60 -8.51 22.12
C ASN A 517 -22.28 -7.21 22.53
N ILE A 518 -23.56 -7.12 22.16
CA ILE A 518 -24.45 -6.03 22.55
C ILE A 518 -25.58 -6.58 23.42
N ILE A 519 -26.10 -5.75 24.31
CA ILE A 519 -27.23 -6.03 25.20
C ILE A 519 -28.37 -5.11 24.77
N ASP A 520 -29.58 -5.66 24.63
CA ASP A 520 -30.77 -4.86 24.28
C ASP A 520 -31.53 -4.37 25.54
N GLY A 521 -32.56 -3.53 25.32
CA GLY A 521 -33.40 -2.98 26.38
C GLY A 521 -34.25 -3.99 27.16
N LYS A 522 -34.17 -5.29 26.85
CA LYS A 522 -34.75 -6.39 27.62
C LYS A 522 -33.67 -7.18 28.40
N GLY A 523 -32.41 -6.74 28.36
CA GLY A 523 -31.27 -7.42 28.96
C GLY A 523 -30.79 -8.63 28.15
N GLN A 524 -31.24 -8.84 26.91
CA GLN A 524 -30.81 -9.97 26.09
C GLN A 524 -29.48 -9.66 25.41
N ARG A 525 -28.51 -10.58 25.54
CA ARG A 525 -27.22 -10.50 24.84
C ARG A 525 -27.34 -11.05 23.43
N HIS A 526 -26.90 -10.26 22.47
CA HIS A 526 -26.78 -10.61 21.05
C HIS A 526 -25.30 -10.60 20.64
N THR A 527 -24.93 -11.33 19.59
CA THR A 527 -23.56 -11.38 19.06
C THR A 527 -23.53 -10.80 17.66
N ILE A 528 -22.69 -9.79 17.45
CA ILE A 528 -22.45 -9.14 16.16
C ILE A 528 -21.05 -9.52 15.65
N ASN A 529 -20.83 -9.49 14.33
CA ASN A 529 -19.60 -9.98 13.71
C ASN A 529 -19.00 -8.87 12.84
N PHE A 530 -17.76 -8.47 13.11
CA PHE A 530 -17.01 -7.48 12.32
C PHE A 530 -16.28 -8.12 11.13
N THR A 531 -16.05 -9.44 11.20
CA THR A 531 -15.61 -10.28 10.10
C THR A 531 -16.41 -11.59 10.08
N ALA A 532 -16.37 -12.31 8.97
CA ALA A 532 -16.64 -13.75 9.01
C ALA A 532 -15.52 -14.50 9.75
N GLU A 533 -15.72 -15.79 10.02
CA GLU A 533 -14.71 -16.64 10.65
C GLU A 533 -13.45 -16.73 9.77
N ASN A 534 -12.26 -16.63 10.38
CA ASN A 534 -10.96 -16.61 9.71
C ASN A 534 -10.74 -15.43 8.74
N GLN A 535 -11.61 -14.39 8.76
CA GLN A 535 -11.50 -13.22 7.88
C GLN A 535 -10.93 -11.96 8.54
N PHE A 536 -10.66 -11.94 9.85
CA PHE A 536 -9.71 -10.98 10.41
C PHE A 536 -8.31 -11.55 10.15
N ASN A 537 -7.74 -11.25 8.99
CA ASN A 537 -6.55 -11.93 8.45
C ASN A 537 -5.56 -11.00 7.72
N TRP A 538 -5.72 -9.68 7.85
CA TRP A 538 -4.82 -8.68 7.28
C TRP A 538 -3.74 -8.27 8.29
N SER A 539 -2.67 -7.65 7.80
CA SER A 539 -1.67 -6.95 8.62
C SER A 539 -1.79 -5.44 8.39
N GLY A 540 -1.85 -4.66 9.47
CA GLY A 540 -2.08 -3.21 9.44
C GLY A 540 -3.53 -2.80 9.76
N TRP A 541 -3.82 -1.49 9.69
CA TRP A 541 -5.16 -0.93 9.97
C TRP A 541 -6.17 -1.21 8.84
N ARG A 542 -7.37 -1.69 9.20
CA ARG A 542 -8.57 -1.69 8.35
C ARG A 542 -9.76 -1.21 9.17
N TYR A 543 -10.66 -0.40 8.59
CA TYR A 543 -11.94 -0.10 9.22
C TYR A 543 -12.89 -1.29 9.02
N VAL A 544 -13.55 -1.72 10.09
CA VAL A 544 -14.48 -2.85 10.11
C VAL A 544 -15.85 -2.38 10.59
N ARG A 545 -16.92 -3.05 10.16
CA ARG A 545 -18.30 -2.79 10.59
C ARG A 545 -19.00 -4.09 10.96
N ALA A 546 -19.96 -4.01 11.88
CA ALA A 546 -20.81 -5.12 12.30
C ALA A 546 -22.26 -4.65 12.44
N GLU A 547 -23.17 -5.29 11.71
CA GLU A 547 -24.60 -4.98 11.71
C GLU A 547 -25.25 -5.21 13.09
N ILE A 548 -26.15 -4.30 13.48
CA ILE A 548 -27.04 -4.41 14.64
C ILE A 548 -28.41 -4.91 14.14
N PRO A 549 -28.97 -6.01 14.69
CA PRO A 549 -30.27 -6.51 14.26
C PRO A 549 -31.40 -5.48 14.44
N ALA A 550 -32.10 -5.14 13.35
CA ALA A 550 -33.09 -4.06 13.33
C ALA A 550 -34.29 -4.27 14.30
N ASN A 551 -34.51 -5.50 14.76
CA ASN A 551 -35.57 -5.88 15.70
C ASN A 551 -35.21 -5.69 17.18
N LEU A 552 -34.01 -5.23 17.51
CA LEU A 552 -33.61 -5.04 18.91
C LEU A 552 -34.39 -3.92 19.62
N SER A 553 -34.58 -4.11 20.93
CA SER A 553 -35.23 -3.15 21.82
C SER A 553 -34.21 -2.13 22.32
N ALA A 554 -34.56 -0.84 22.31
CA ALA A 554 -33.71 0.21 22.88
C ALA A 554 -33.94 0.34 24.40
N PRO A 555 -32.98 0.85 25.18
CA PRO A 555 -31.62 1.23 24.78
C PRO A 555 -30.76 0.00 24.44
N ILE A 556 -29.80 0.16 23.53
CA ILE A 556 -28.81 -0.88 23.20
C ILE A 556 -27.49 -0.49 23.89
N GLN A 557 -26.74 -1.46 24.40
CA GLN A 557 -25.44 -1.25 25.05
C GLN A 557 -24.39 -2.19 24.46
N LEU A 558 -23.16 -1.73 24.25
CA LEU A 558 -22.03 -2.59 23.89
C LEU A 558 -21.36 -3.14 25.17
N GLU A 559 -21.28 -4.46 25.29
CA GLU A 559 -20.63 -5.13 26.43
C GLU A 559 -19.14 -5.36 26.18
N GLN A 560 -18.78 -5.85 24.99
CA GLN A 560 -17.41 -6.29 24.69
C GLN A 560 -17.16 -6.41 23.18
N VAL A 561 -15.90 -6.21 22.78
CA VAL A 561 -15.32 -6.56 21.48
C VAL A 561 -14.36 -7.72 21.70
N TYR A 562 -14.28 -8.70 20.81
CA TYR A 562 -13.41 -9.86 21.01
C TYR A 562 -12.95 -10.52 19.71
N ILE A 563 -11.79 -11.16 19.78
CA ILE A 563 -11.31 -12.09 18.76
C ILE A 563 -11.50 -13.53 19.23
N ALA A 564 -11.75 -14.43 18.28
CA ALA A 564 -11.88 -15.87 18.53
C ALA A 564 -11.29 -16.71 17.39
N GLN A 565 -10.83 -17.91 17.72
CA GLN A 565 -10.37 -18.90 16.75
C GLN A 565 -10.87 -20.31 17.15
N ALA A 566 -11.69 -20.90 16.28
CA ALA A 566 -12.35 -22.19 16.49
C ALA A 566 -11.54 -23.39 15.96
N ASN A 567 -10.67 -23.18 14.98
CA ASN A 567 -9.78 -24.20 14.44
C ASN A 567 -8.47 -24.25 15.23
N ALA A 568 -8.23 -25.35 15.92
CA ALA A 568 -7.00 -25.61 16.69
C ALA A 568 -5.72 -25.47 15.85
N SER A 569 -5.74 -25.79 14.55
CA SER A 569 -4.56 -25.65 13.68
C SER A 569 -4.20 -24.19 13.32
N LYS A 570 -4.94 -23.22 13.86
CA LYS A 570 -4.74 -21.77 13.68
C LYS A 570 -4.68 -21.02 15.02
N GLN A 571 -4.69 -21.74 16.15
CA GLN A 571 -4.60 -21.12 17.47
C GLN A 571 -3.15 -20.70 17.73
N SER A 572 -2.87 -19.44 17.43
CA SER A 572 -1.57 -18.79 17.62
C SER A 572 -1.56 -17.84 18.84
N MET A 573 -0.46 -17.14 19.03
CA MET A 573 -0.33 -16.01 19.96
C MET A 573 0.03 -14.74 19.19
N GLY A 574 -0.27 -13.57 19.73
CA GLY A 574 0.03 -12.32 19.03
C GLY A 574 -0.53 -11.06 19.67
N THR A 575 -0.74 -10.05 18.83
CA THR A 575 -1.23 -8.73 19.23
C THR A 575 -2.06 -8.12 18.12
N VAL A 576 -3.21 -7.55 18.48
CA VAL A 576 -4.05 -6.71 17.61
C VAL A 576 -4.33 -5.38 18.32
N TYR A 577 -4.76 -4.36 17.58
CA TYR A 577 -5.10 -3.05 18.15
C TYR A 577 -6.48 -2.59 17.68
N PHE A 578 -7.20 -1.86 18.53
CA PHE A 578 -8.50 -1.26 18.23
C PHE A 578 -8.48 0.24 18.54
N ASP A 579 -9.11 1.03 17.68
CA ASP A 579 -9.05 2.50 17.67
C ASP A 579 -10.36 3.06 17.09
N GLN A 580 -10.85 4.19 17.60
CA GLN A 580 -12.07 4.88 17.16
C GLN A 580 -13.29 3.95 16.99
N LEU A 581 -13.84 3.49 18.12
CA LEU A 581 -15.04 2.66 18.18
C LEU A 581 -16.29 3.54 18.03
N GLU A 582 -17.14 3.25 17.05
CA GLU A 582 -18.24 4.13 16.62
C GLU A 582 -19.58 3.40 16.46
N ALA A 583 -20.68 4.10 16.70
CA ALA A 583 -22.03 3.72 16.31
C ALA A 583 -22.41 4.45 15.01
N ILE A 584 -22.95 3.74 14.02
CA ILE A 584 -23.26 4.27 12.69
C ILE A 584 -24.78 4.25 12.46
N TYR A 585 -25.33 5.32 11.91
CA TYR A 585 -26.76 5.55 11.71
C TYR A 585 -27.05 5.88 10.24
N GLN A 586 -28.29 5.71 9.78
CA GLN A 586 -28.70 6.23 8.47
C GLN A 586 -28.48 7.74 8.40
N SER A 587 -28.04 8.26 7.27
CA SER A 587 -27.83 9.71 7.05
C SER A 587 -29.08 10.58 7.24
N SER A 588 -30.28 9.99 7.23
CA SER A 588 -31.56 10.64 7.58
C SER A 588 -31.90 10.61 9.08
N TYR A 589 -31.14 9.88 9.90
CA TYR A 589 -31.44 9.67 11.32
C TYR A 589 -30.82 10.78 12.18
N THR A 590 -31.65 11.73 12.62
CA THR A 590 -31.23 12.77 13.57
C THR A 590 -30.94 12.16 14.94
N VAL A 591 -29.67 11.93 15.26
CA VAL A 591 -29.27 11.59 16.64
C VAL A 591 -29.23 12.87 17.47
N GLU A 592 -30.01 12.92 18.55
CA GLU A 592 -29.84 13.94 19.60
C GLU A 592 -28.54 13.64 20.37
N ARG A 593 -27.42 14.17 19.86
CA ARG A 593 -26.08 13.95 20.43
C ARG A 593 -25.97 14.48 21.85
N PHE A 594 -26.59 15.64 22.08
CA PHE A 594 -26.64 16.34 23.35
C PHE A 594 -28.08 16.57 23.81
N SER A 595 -28.36 16.33 25.09
CA SER A 595 -29.70 16.41 25.69
C SER A 595 -30.30 17.82 25.77
N ASP A 596 -29.48 18.85 25.50
CA ASP A 596 -29.81 20.27 25.62
C ASP A 596 -29.50 21.08 24.34
N VAL A 597 -29.22 20.40 23.23
CA VAL A 597 -29.05 21.03 21.89
C VAL A 597 -30.06 20.44 20.92
N PRO A 598 -31.35 20.82 21.01
CA PRO A 598 -32.38 20.37 20.07
C PRO A 598 -32.08 20.87 18.65
N SER A 599 -32.67 20.21 17.64
CA SER A 599 -32.49 20.55 16.21
C SER A 599 -32.90 21.98 15.83
N SER A 600 -33.69 22.66 16.66
CA SER A 600 -34.09 24.07 16.52
C SER A 600 -33.12 25.08 17.15
N HIS A 601 -32.08 24.63 17.86
CA HIS A 601 -31.11 25.52 18.51
C HIS A 601 -30.19 26.17 17.46
N TRP A 602 -30.08 27.50 17.48
CA TRP A 602 -29.36 28.29 16.46
C TRP A 602 -27.91 27.84 16.18
N ALA A 603 -27.18 27.40 17.21
CA ALA A 603 -25.82 26.90 17.08
C ALA A 603 -25.71 25.40 16.76
N GLN A 604 -26.83 24.67 16.66
CA GLN A 604 -26.84 23.21 16.49
C GLN A 604 -26.02 22.73 15.29
N PRO A 605 -26.07 23.34 14.08
CA PRO A 605 -25.28 22.87 12.95
C PRO A 605 -23.77 22.87 13.21
N ALA A 606 -23.24 23.99 13.74
CA ALA A 606 -21.84 24.12 14.12
C ALA A 606 -21.46 23.17 15.26
N ILE A 607 -22.32 23.04 16.27
CA ILE A 607 -22.09 22.15 17.42
C ILE A 607 -22.08 20.67 16.98
N MET A 608 -22.94 20.26 16.06
CA MET A 608 -22.93 18.91 15.50
C MET A 608 -21.66 18.66 14.69
N LYS A 609 -21.32 19.59 13.79
CA LYS A 609 -20.20 19.46 12.85
C LYS A 609 -18.83 19.44 13.54
N LEU A 610 -18.60 20.32 14.51
CA LEU A 610 -17.37 20.30 15.31
C LEU A 610 -17.28 19.05 16.22
N ASN A 611 -18.42 18.44 16.58
CA ASN A 611 -18.43 17.14 17.26
C ASN A 611 -18.09 16.00 16.29
N ASP A 612 -18.58 16.02 15.04
CA ASP A 612 -18.17 15.06 13.99
C ASP A 612 -16.66 15.09 13.73
N GLN A 613 -16.07 16.30 13.77
CA GLN A 613 -14.63 16.52 13.65
C GLN A 613 -13.85 16.23 14.95
N ASN A 614 -14.50 15.75 16.02
CA ASN A 614 -13.94 15.49 17.37
C ASN A 614 -13.32 16.73 18.06
N VAL A 615 -13.56 17.94 17.54
CA VAL A 615 -13.05 19.21 18.06
C VAL A 615 -13.70 19.56 19.39
N ILE A 616 -15.02 19.41 19.48
CA ILE A 616 -15.79 19.70 20.70
C ILE A 616 -16.52 18.45 21.21
N ASN A 617 -16.53 18.29 22.54
CA ASN A 617 -17.30 17.26 23.23
C ASN A 617 -18.32 17.91 24.18
N GLY A 618 -19.36 17.14 24.51
CA GLY A 618 -20.24 17.39 25.65
C GLY A 618 -19.64 16.92 26.98
N PHE A 619 -20.45 17.01 28.04
CA PHE A 619 -20.15 16.54 29.38
C PHE A 619 -20.61 15.09 29.58
N THR A 620 -20.16 14.45 30.66
CA THR A 620 -20.46 13.05 30.98
C THR A 620 -21.93 12.77 31.30
N ASP A 621 -22.72 13.80 31.58
CA ASP A 621 -24.18 13.75 31.72
C ASP A 621 -24.92 13.74 30.36
N GLY A 622 -24.20 13.90 29.25
CA GLY A 622 -24.75 13.96 27.90
C GLY A 622 -25.24 15.35 27.46
N SER A 623 -24.98 16.41 28.21
CA SER A 623 -25.24 17.81 27.83
C SER A 623 -24.07 18.42 27.05
N PHE A 624 -24.32 19.44 26.24
CA PHE A 624 -23.28 20.32 25.68
C PHE A 624 -23.16 21.63 26.46
N ARG A 625 -24.24 22.07 27.11
CA ARG A 625 -24.39 23.33 27.85
C ARG A 625 -24.15 24.55 26.98
N PRO A 626 -24.95 24.74 25.90
CA PRO A 626 -24.72 25.78 24.89
C PRO A 626 -24.65 27.20 25.50
N SER A 627 -25.49 27.48 26.49
CA SER A 627 -25.58 28.79 27.16
C SER A 627 -24.54 29.02 28.26
N GLU A 628 -23.81 28.00 28.71
CA GLU A 628 -22.78 28.15 29.74
C GLU A 628 -21.60 28.97 29.20
N LYS A 629 -21.05 29.86 30.03
CA LYS A 629 -19.91 30.71 29.64
C LYS A 629 -18.61 29.92 29.68
N ILE A 630 -17.85 29.98 28.60
CA ILE A 630 -16.71 29.08 28.39
C ILE A 630 -15.47 29.56 29.14
N THR A 631 -14.74 28.62 29.73
CA THR A 631 -13.49 28.87 30.44
C THR A 631 -12.28 28.85 29.49
N ARG A 632 -11.18 29.47 29.92
CA ARG A 632 -9.90 29.44 29.18
C ARG A 632 -9.36 28.02 28.98
N GLU A 633 -9.53 27.11 29.95
CA GLU A 633 -9.13 25.70 29.78
C GLU A 633 -9.97 24.94 28.73
N GLN A 634 -11.29 25.17 28.68
CA GLN A 634 -12.16 24.52 27.69
C GLN A 634 -11.84 25.05 26.28
N THR A 635 -11.55 26.35 26.19
CA THR A 635 -11.09 27.00 24.95
C THR A 635 -9.78 26.38 24.46
N ALA A 636 -8.79 26.22 25.34
CA ALA A 636 -7.50 25.61 25.00
C ALA A 636 -7.67 24.17 24.46
N VAL A 637 -8.53 23.35 25.10
CA VAL A 637 -8.83 21.98 24.63
C VAL A 637 -9.48 21.97 23.26
N MET A 638 -10.45 22.87 23.00
CA MET A 638 -11.12 22.93 21.68
C MET A 638 -10.17 23.40 20.58
N ILE A 639 -9.36 24.44 20.81
CA ILE A 639 -8.42 24.97 19.81
C ILE A 639 -7.27 23.99 19.54
N ALA A 640 -6.72 23.33 20.57
CA ALA A 640 -5.68 22.32 20.40
C ALA A 640 -6.16 21.15 19.51
N ARG A 641 -7.43 20.77 19.61
CA ARG A 641 -8.05 19.75 18.75
C ARG A 641 -8.35 20.26 17.35
N ALA A 642 -8.90 21.46 17.21
CA ALA A 642 -9.22 22.08 15.93
C ALA A 642 -8.01 22.18 14.98
N LEU A 643 -6.82 22.39 15.56
CA LEU A 643 -5.55 22.48 14.85
C LEU A 643 -4.70 21.20 14.91
N ASN A 644 -5.20 20.14 15.54
CA ASN A 644 -4.47 18.89 15.78
C ASN A 644 -3.05 19.10 16.36
N LEU A 645 -2.92 19.98 17.36
CA LEU A 645 -1.62 20.37 17.92
C LEU A 645 -0.93 19.19 18.63
N PRO A 646 0.42 19.08 18.54
CA PRO A 646 1.16 18.03 19.22
C PRO A 646 1.14 18.24 20.74
N LEU A 647 0.31 17.46 21.44
CA LEU A 647 0.25 17.43 22.90
C LEU A 647 1.58 16.96 23.50
N ARG A 648 1.96 17.56 24.64
CA ARG A 648 3.23 17.29 25.32
C ARG A 648 2.99 16.96 26.79
N SER A 649 3.56 15.85 27.24
CA SER A 649 3.45 15.36 28.63
C SER A 649 4.40 16.05 29.62
N GLN A 650 5.02 17.17 29.24
CA GLN A 650 5.88 17.98 30.11
C GLN A 650 5.10 19.22 30.57
N PRO A 651 4.94 19.46 31.89
CA PRO A 651 4.13 20.57 32.39
C PRO A 651 4.81 21.92 32.16
N ILE A 652 4.06 22.90 31.65
CA ILE A 652 4.51 24.30 31.53
C ILE A 652 4.48 24.99 32.90
N ALA A 653 5.33 26.01 33.07
CA ALA A 653 5.61 26.75 34.31
C ALA A 653 4.44 27.62 34.86
N PHE A 654 3.19 27.27 34.59
CA PHE A 654 2.01 27.93 35.18
C PHE A 654 1.65 27.29 36.51
N THR A 655 1.74 28.05 37.61
CA THR A 655 1.53 27.54 38.97
C THR A 655 0.08 27.20 39.29
N ASP A 656 -0.87 27.62 38.45
CA ASP A 656 -2.31 27.31 38.56
C ASP A 656 -2.81 26.24 37.57
N VAL A 657 -1.90 25.54 36.88
CA VAL A 657 -2.22 24.39 36.01
C VAL A 657 -1.67 23.11 36.63
N THR A 658 -2.54 22.24 37.15
CA THR A 658 -2.12 20.94 37.70
C THR A 658 -1.85 19.93 36.58
N SER A 659 -0.77 19.16 36.69
CA SER A 659 -0.36 18.14 35.70
C SER A 659 -1.43 17.10 35.38
N ASN A 660 -2.29 16.81 36.35
CA ASN A 660 -3.34 15.80 36.23
C ASN A 660 -4.69 16.41 35.75
N SER A 661 -4.70 17.67 35.33
CA SER A 661 -5.87 18.30 34.72
C SER A 661 -6.06 17.83 33.28
N TYR A 662 -7.30 17.52 32.90
CA TYR A 662 -7.69 17.13 31.53
C TYR A 662 -7.29 18.14 30.45
N ALA A 663 -7.02 19.39 30.83
CA ALA A 663 -6.59 20.46 29.93
C ALA A 663 -5.08 20.74 29.99
N SER A 664 -4.29 20.06 30.84
CA SER A 664 -2.87 20.41 31.08
C SER A 664 -2.04 20.38 29.79
N GLU A 665 -2.10 19.28 29.04
CA GLU A 665 -1.36 19.12 27.78
C GLU A 665 -1.90 20.03 26.65
N ALA A 666 -3.20 20.34 26.66
CA ALA A 666 -3.80 21.25 25.67
C ALA A 666 -3.42 22.71 25.93
N ILE A 667 -3.41 23.14 27.20
CA ILE A 667 -2.91 24.45 27.64
C ILE A 667 -1.42 24.58 27.27
N ALA A 668 -0.64 23.51 27.41
CA ALA A 668 0.75 23.50 26.96
C ALA A 668 0.85 23.71 25.44
N ALA A 669 0.09 22.97 24.65
CA ALA A 669 0.12 23.05 23.18
C ALA A 669 -0.30 24.43 22.64
N VAL A 670 -1.36 25.07 23.18
CA VAL A 670 -1.77 26.41 22.71
C VAL A 670 -0.87 27.54 23.22
N TYR A 671 -0.03 27.29 24.24
CA TYR A 671 0.98 28.23 24.70
C TYR A 671 2.27 28.12 23.88
N ASP A 672 2.75 26.88 23.64
CA ASP A 672 3.91 26.60 22.76
C ASP A 672 3.68 27.07 21.32
N ALA A 673 2.42 27.17 20.87
CA ALA A 673 2.01 27.73 19.59
C ALA A 673 1.71 29.24 19.61
N GLU A 674 1.95 29.95 20.73
CA GLU A 674 1.68 31.39 20.97
C GLU A 674 0.21 31.86 20.83
N ILE A 675 -0.71 30.93 20.58
CA ILE A 675 -2.16 31.17 20.42
C ILE A 675 -2.80 31.71 21.71
N MET A 676 -2.49 31.11 22.85
CA MET A 676 -3.03 31.51 24.16
C MET A 676 -1.91 31.78 25.17
N THR A 677 -1.67 33.05 25.47
CA THR A 677 -0.76 33.48 26.54
C THR A 677 -1.41 33.37 27.93
N GLY A 678 -0.58 33.32 28.98
CA GLY A 678 -1.05 33.43 30.36
C GLY A 678 -1.57 34.83 30.71
N LYS A 679 -2.34 34.96 31.81
CA LYS A 679 -2.72 36.25 32.40
C LYS A 679 -1.51 36.93 33.10
N SER A 680 -0.50 36.14 33.48
CA SER A 680 0.84 36.61 33.84
C SER A 680 1.88 35.55 33.45
N THR A 681 3.17 35.86 33.59
CA THR A 681 4.28 34.94 33.32
C THR A 681 4.26 33.66 34.15
N ALA A 682 3.51 33.61 35.26
CA ALA A 682 3.40 32.45 36.14
C ALA A 682 1.97 31.89 36.26
N ARG A 683 0.98 32.50 35.58
CA ARG A 683 -0.45 32.14 35.74
C ARG A 683 -1.22 32.07 34.42
N PHE A 684 -1.82 30.92 34.11
CA PHE A 684 -2.68 30.74 32.94
C PHE A 684 -4.13 31.17 33.20
N ALA A 685 -4.59 31.06 34.44
CA ALA A 685 -5.98 31.28 34.85
C ALA A 685 -6.98 30.38 34.11
N PRO A 686 -6.88 29.04 34.26
CA PRO A 686 -7.65 28.07 33.47
C PRO A 686 -9.16 28.16 33.70
N LYS A 687 -9.60 28.50 34.91
CA LYS A 687 -11.02 28.60 35.28
C LYS A 687 -11.67 29.95 34.97
N ASP A 688 -10.89 30.97 34.58
CA ASP A 688 -11.45 32.27 34.22
C ASP A 688 -12.27 32.15 32.92
N LEU A 689 -13.37 32.92 32.84
CA LEU A 689 -14.22 32.99 31.65
C LEU A 689 -13.52 33.74 30.51
N LEU A 690 -13.71 33.28 29.28
CA LEU A 690 -13.20 33.94 28.08
C LEU A 690 -14.12 35.10 27.68
N THR A 691 -13.55 36.29 27.42
CA THR A 691 -14.29 37.40 26.80
C THR A 691 -14.37 37.26 25.27
N ARG A 692 -15.30 37.95 24.63
CA ARG A 692 -15.44 37.95 23.16
C ARG A 692 -14.24 38.60 22.46
N ALA A 693 -13.60 39.59 23.09
CA ALA A 693 -12.32 40.13 22.62
C ALA A 693 -11.17 39.10 22.70
N GLU A 694 -11.03 38.38 23.81
CA GLU A 694 -10.05 37.30 23.91
C GLU A 694 -10.33 36.17 22.91
N MET A 695 -11.60 35.82 22.68
CA MET A 695 -12.00 34.86 21.64
C MET A 695 -11.52 35.29 20.24
N ALA A 696 -11.69 36.57 19.88
CA ALA A 696 -11.23 37.07 18.59
C ALA A 696 -9.71 36.93 18.44
N VAL A 697 -8.94 37.31 19.46
CA VAL A 697 -7.47 37.19 19.46
C VAL A 697 -7.03 35.72 19.39
N VAL A 698 -7.68 34.81 20.12
CA VAL A 698 -7.39 33.38 20.07
C VAL A 698 -7.67 32.79 18.69
N LEU A 699 -8.81 33.12 18.07
CA LEU A 699 -9.16 32.62 16.73
C LEU A 699 -8.28 33.22 15.64
N GLN A 700 -7.97 34.52 15.71
CA GLN A 700 -7.07 35.21 14.78
C GLN A 700 -5.70 34.54 14.75
N ARG A 701 -5.11 34.25 15.92
CA ARG A 701 -3.80 33.58 16.01
C ARG A 701 -3.85 32.11 15.65
N ALA A 702 -4.90 31.40 16.05
CA ALA A 702 -5.06 29.97 15.79
C ALA A 702 -5.10 29.66 14.29
N PHE A 703 -5.68 30.54 13.48
CA PHE A 703 -5.94 30.28 12.06
C PHE A 703 -5.28 31.29 11.09
N ASP A 704 -4.44 32.19 11.61
CA ASP A 704 -3.81 33.30 10.88
C ASP A 704 -4.81 34.13 10.05
N ILE A 705 -5.87 34.62 10.72
CA ILE A 705 -6.93 35.39 10.07
C ILE A 705 -6.38 36.79 9.77
N GLN A 706 -6.41 37.19 8.51
CA GLN A 706 -5.88 38.47 8.02
C GLN A 706 -6.97 39.30 7.35
N GLY A 707 -6.73 40.62 7.26
CA GLY A 707 -7.64 41.58 6.63
C GLY A 707 -8.12 42.69 7.57
N ALA A 708 -8.85 43.64 7.00
CA ALA A 708 -9.52 44.74 7.70
C ALA A 708 -10.85 45.03 6.98
N SER A 709 -11.90 45.38 7.73
CA SER A 709 -13.23 45.60 7.16
C SER A 709 -13.44 47.05 6.74
N SER A 710 -14.29 47.27 5.73
CA SER A 710 -14.65 48.62 5.26
C SER A 710 -15.59 49.37 6.21
N GLU A 711 -16.26 48.67 7.12
CA GLU A 711 -17.18 49.21 8.13
C GLU A 711 -16.90 48.51 9.49
N PRO A 712 -15.87 48.92 10.27
CA PRO A 712 -15.55 48.30 11.55
C PRO A 712 -16.69 48.35 12.59
N PHE A 713 -16.57 47.59 13.68
CA PHE A 713 -17.58 47.57 14.74
C PHE A 713 -17.55 48.85 15.59
N LYS A 714 -18.66 49.61 15.60
CA LYS A 714 -18.75 50.94 16.22
C LYS A 714 -18.61 50.96 17.75
N ASP A 715 -18.73 49.81 18.41
CA ASP A 715 -18.48 49.59 19.83
C ASP A 715 -17.03 49.18 20.14
N VAL A 716 -16.18 49.05 19.12
CA VAL A 716 -14.76 48.67 19.23
C VAL A 716 -13.90 49.77 18.59
N PRO A 717 -13.45 50.79 19.36
CA PRO A 717 -12.62 51.86 18.81
C PRO A 717 -11.22 51.35 18.40
N GLU A 718 -10.54 52.05 17.49
CA GLU A 718 -9.17 51.71 17.03
C GLU A 718 -8.15 51.59 18.18
N SER A 719 -8.39 52.29 19.30
CA SER A 719 -7.57 52.21 20.51
C SER A 719 -7.84 50.98 21.39
N HIS A 720 -8.79 50.11 21.01
CA HIS A 720 -9.07 48.87 21.73
C HIS A 720 -7.97 47.84 21.46
N TRP A 721 -7.47 47.20 22.51
CA TRP A 721 -6.30 46.30 22.46
C TRP A 721 -6.45 45.08 21.53
N ALA A 722 -7.68 44.69 21.19
CA ALA A 722 -8.02 43.61 20.25
C ALA A 722 -8.70 44.11 18.96
N TYR A 723 -8.57 45.41 18.62
CA TYR A 723 -9.28 46.01 17.49
C TYR A 723 -9.00 45.29 16.16
N LYS A 724 -7.72 45.01 15.87
CA LYS A 724 -7.31 44.41 14.60
C LYS A 724 -7.84 42.98 14.45
N GLU A 725 -7.79 42.21 15.52
CA GLU A 725 -8.24 40.82 15.55
C GLU A 725 -9.76 40.71 15.44
N ILE A 726 -10.49 41.62 16.08
CA ILE A 726 -11.95 41.73 15.95
C ILE A 726 -12.35 42.17 14.52
N ASP A 727 -11.61 43.11 13.92
CA ASP A 727 -11.88 43.60 12.57
C ASP A 727 -11.49 42.60 11.47
N ALA A 728 -10.42 41.82 11.65
CA ALA A 728 -10.07 40.69 10.79
C ALA A 728 -11.15 39.59 10.83
N LEU A 729 -11.71 39.30 12.00
CA LEU A 729 -12.89 38.43 12.14
C LEU A 729 -14.16 39.00 11.48
N LYS A 730 -14.24 40.30 11.23
CA LYS A 730 -15.33 40.92 10.47
C LYS A 730 -15.08 40.91 8.96
N ALA A 731 -13.83 41.16 8.55
CA ALA A 731 -13.41 41.20 7.15
C ALA A 731 -13.61 39.87 6.41
N ASN A 732 -13.66 38.76 7.16
CA ASN A 732 -13.89 37.40 6.67
C ASN A 732 -15.25 36.84 7.16
N ASP A 733 -16.27 37.67 7.43
CA ASP A 733 -17.65 37.27 7.83
C ASP A 733 -17.85 36.33 9.06
N ILE A 734 -16.78 35.83 9.68
CA ILE A 734 -16.76 35.01 10.90
C ILE A 734 -17.57 35.71 12.00
N SER A 735 -17.48 37.05 12.11
CA SER A 735 -18.27 37.87 13.00
C SER A 735 -19.08 38.95 12.28
N VAL A 736 -20.41 38.79 12.27
CA VAL A 736 -21.39 39.80 11.81
C VAL A 736 -21.88 40.71 12.95
N GLY A 737 -21.48 40.43 14.20
CA GLY A 737 -21.96 41.12 15.40
C GLY A 737 -23.41 40.82 15.77
N THR A 738 -23.93 41.53 16.78
CA THR A 738 -25.32 41.46 17.23
C THR A 738 -26.05 42.76 16.84
N PRO A 739 -27.22 42.69 16.15
CA PRO A 739 -27.98 43.87 15.75
C PRO A 739 -28.29 44.80 16.92
N GLY A 740 -27.99 46.09 16.75
CA GLY A 740 -28.18 47.12 17.78
C GLY A 740 -27.18 47.12 18.94
N VAL A 741 -26.27 46.13 19.02
CA VAL A 741 -25.27 46.01 20.10
C VAL A 741 -23.83 46.13 19.58
N GLY A 742 -23.53 45.58 18.39
CA GLY A 742 -22.18 45.54 17.85
C GLY A 742 -21.45 44.24 18.17
N PHE A 743 -20.15 44.30 18.45
CA PHE A 743 -19.32 43.11 18.75
C PHE A 743 -19.40 42.65 20.22
N ALA A 744 -19.65 43.57 21.16
CA ALA A 744 -19.64 43.38 22.61
C ALA A 744 -18.32 42.79 23.16
N PRO A 745 -17.16 43.46 22.98
CA PRO A 745 -15.83 42.91 23.25
C PRO A 745 -15.63 42.42 24.69
N SER A 746 -16.18 43.13 25.68
CA SER A 746 -16.03 42.83 27.10
C SER A 746 -16.99 41.76 27.63
N SER A 747 -17.97 41.29 26.85
CA SER A 747 -18.92 40.26 27.28
C SER A 747 -18.28 38.87 27.27
N SER A 748 -18.64 38.02 28.23
CA SER A 748 -18.17 36.63 28.26
C SER A 748 -18.78 35.79 27.14
N THR A 749 -17.97 34.97 26.48
CA THR A 749 -18.35 34.04 25.39
C THR A 749 -19.05 32.80 25.96
N SER A 750 -20.16 32.36 25.34
CA SER A 750 -20.79 31.04 25.63
C SER A 750 -20.19 29.91 24.80
N ARG A 751 -20.37 28.67 25.26
CA ARG A 751 -19.93 27.47 24.52
C ARG A 751 -20.54 27.37 23.12
N ALA A 752 -21.80 27.80 22.94
CA ALA A 752 -22.44 27.90 21.63
C ALA A 752 -21.85 29.03 20.76
N GLU A 753 -21.50 30.19 21.35
CA GLU A 753 -20.81 31.25 20.61
C GLU A 753 -19.44 30.78 20.10
N LEU A 754 -18.59 30.18 20.94
CA LEU A 754 -17.29 29.69 20.47
C LEU A 754 -17.45 28.62 19.37
N ALA A 755 -18.39 27.69 19.52
CA ALA A 755 -18.63 26.66 18.50
C ALA A 755 -19.03 27.27 17.13
N VAL A 756 -19.92 28.27 17.10
CA VAL A 756 -20.33 28.91 15.83
C VAL A 756 -19.21 29.76 15.21
N PHE A 757 -18.38 30.42 16.03
CA PHE A 757 -17.22 31.14 15.52
C PHE A 757 -16.15 30.17 14.99
N LEU A 758 -15.85 29.11 15.73
CA LEU A 758 -14.82 28.12 15.36
C LEU A 758 -15.19 27.34 14.09
N ASP A 759 -16.46 26.92 13.94
CA ASP A 759 -16.95 26.27 12.71
C ASP A 759 -16.76 27.17 11.48
N ARG A 760 -17.05 28.48 11.58
CA ARG A 760 -16.83 29.42 10.47
C ARG A 760 -15.36 29.47 10.05
N VAL A 761 -14.45 29.68 10.99
CA VAL A 761 -13.01 29.77 10.70
C VAL A 761 -12.47 28.45 10.11
N MET A 762 -13.01 27.31 10.52
CA MET A 762 -12.64 25.99 9.99
C MET A 762 -13.22 25.67 8.60
N ASN A 763 -14.05 26.55 8.02
CA ASN A 763 -14.75 26.33 6.74
C ASN A 763 -14.27 27.24 5.59
N GLU A 764 -13.31 28.13 5.84
CA GLU A 764 -12.79 29.10 4.87
C GLU A 764 -11.42 28.69 4.29
N ARG A 765 -11.18 27.36 4.23
CA ARG A 765 -9.96 26.72 3.71
C ARG A 765 -10.31 25.55 2.79
#